data_AF-A0A7H8UAY5-F1
#
_entry.id   AF-A0A7H8UAY5-F1
#
_cell.length_a   1.000
_cell.length_b   1.000
_cell.length_c   1.000
_cell.angle_alpha   90.00
_cell.angle_beta   90.00
_cell.angle_gamma   90.00
#
_symmetry.space_group_name_H-M   'P 1'
#
loop_
_entity.id
_entity.type
_entity.pdbx_description
1 polymer ?
#
loop_
_entity_poly.entity_id
_entity_poly.type
_entity_poly.pdbx_seq_one_letter_code
_entity_poly.pdbx_strand_id
1 'polypeptide(L)'
;MVKNKLVLPVMMACASGTLPALAYAASSSVVIANYRFPDSLYGLLEQGIKIPVYLVNARPHAAQQGNREGTASEYVRIGDVTLFAKDRKLGLRDVQVQESDNGIRLSKEMRTLLQSINDKQFDDQMRIPVSAGSAFQLDQKKMRLLLNLSKSDYGVNIRPREVDTDAPTPDDLSGTFSYNLGAYHTESGYGESWSSGYLNAKNWISMGVDHLLIDGSGYVNESSSDTQMNAVMWERDYQGMRYAAGMLNGWAMQSLASVSGISGGEVYGVSMGNQANSRKRDNTLSLTPVVVYFPTAGEARIRRDGQLIGIQRFDVGNHEIDTSSLPYGIYSIEVEVVSGSRTVSRSMYTVNKPFSSNVSETLRWQMWGGMYSRDKSVVNYKKYAKRKNEQDNTYYYDYDTKHKDTMSLVGASFSKRSGMVDWNASTYMMREHIVGEMWASLNLTGYFSVNTQTMAASDGTYRANYGANLSLPWQIGSVWYSHEQLSSGKFLDIYESKGNTWGASFSLPSFGLPSAGNLSVMRQEDDLYRYKRYQLDYSQGLYAGRYGTARLRVGMSRNKYDGYYEEKDRYVMLDFAIPIGNTVSVGVSHNRDTGTALNVSASRQFEGDYLKSATANVSKAFNSRQDRSVSGGGSVNFDTPWNSNILSVQSGMSKGWNSTLTSDGSVGWSKEAIAAGKGTESAGVIVSTGLKSDEALTLKLNGRAERIKGDKTWLSLPAYQAYDLEVMNSETGTESYEIGANARRHITVYPGNTVVMKPQVKKIVTLFGRLVDANGNPIGATQIKNHVGLTRTENDGRFVIDVDKNNPVLSIATPDDSVCEVRLDIESNRGALWLGDISCNKGDFVWQEAKGTLERDDEKDIRS
;
A
#
# COMPACT_ATOMS: atom_id res chain seq x y z
N MET A 1 13.10 -33.59 -46.24
CA MET A 1 13.93 -34.15 -47.32
C MET A 1 15.38 -34.05 -46.88
N VAL A 2 16.14 -35.15 -46.98
CA VAL A 2 17.60 -35.17 -47.18
C VAL A 2 18.49 -34.69 -46.02
N LYS A 3 19.21 -35.66 -45.43
CA LYS A 3 20.65 -35.65 -45.03
C LYS A 3 21.06 -34.54 -44.02
N ASN A 4 22.13 -34.59 -43.26
CA ASN A 4 23.29 -35.46 -43.08
C ASN A 4 23.99 -34.89 -41.83
N LYS A 5 24.69 -35.76 -41.11
CA LYS A 5 26.09 -35.63 -40.70
C LYS A 5 26.56 -34.31 -40.04
N LEU A 6 27.02 -34.38 -38.78
CA LEU A 6 28.43 -34.63 -38.38
C LEU A 6 29.28 -33.38 -38.65
N VAL A 7 30.14 -32.88 -37.73
CA VAL A 7 31.54 -33.32 -37.66
C VAL A 7 32.35 -32.45 -36.65
N LEU A 8 33.15 -33.14 -35.80
CA LEU A 8 34.49 -32.79 -35.20
C LEU A 8 34.60 -31.77 -34.04
N PRO A 9 35.74 -31.71 -33.29
CA PRO A 9 36.97 -32.54 -33.37
C PRO A 9 37.69 -33.00 -32.04
N VAL A 10 38.50 -34.07 -32.16
CA VAL A 10 39.95 -34.21 -31.73
C VAL A 10 40.27 -34.41 -30.23
N MET A 11 41.18 -35.28 -29.76
CA MET A 11 42.16 -36.21 -30.36
C MET A 11 42.73 -37.21 -29.31
N MET A 12 43.22 -38.36 -29.80
CA MET A 12 44.40 -39.18 -29.41
C MET A 12 44.53 -39.76 -27.99
N ALA A 13 45.03 -40.98 -27.76
CA ALA A 13 46.00 -41.77 -28.51
C ALA A 13 45.81 -43.30 -28.35
N CYS A 14 46.44 -44.05 -29.27
CA CYS A 14 46.44 -45.50 -29.41
C CYS A 14 47.29 -46.24 -28.36
N ALA A 15 46.93 -47.49 -28.04
CA ALA A 15 47.86 -48.63 -28.13
C ALA A 15 47.11 -49.98 -28.05
N SER A 16 47.53 -50.87 -28.93
CA SER A 16 47.06 -52.23 -29.21
C SER A 16 47.34 -53.27 -28.13
N GLY A 17 46.45 -54.26 -27.97
CA GLY A 17 46.73 -55.51 -27.27
C GLY A 17 45.58 -56.51 -27.41
N THR A 18 45.88 -57.69 -27.94
CA THR A 18 44.98 -58.77 -28.38
C THR A 18 44.22 -59.51 -27.26
N LEU A 19 42.99 -59.93 -27.58
CA LEU A 19 42.11 -60.83 -26.82
C LEU A 19 42.71 -62.23 -26.57
N PRO A 20 42.17 -63.00 -25.60
CA PRO A 20 41.26 -64.08 -26.04
C PRO A 20 39.99 -64.30 -25.18
N ALA A 21 38.92 -64.60 -25.91
CA ALA A 21 37.77 -65.48 -25.69
C ALA A 21 37.14 -65.69 -24.28
N LEU A 22 35.86 -65.30 -24.23
CA LEU A 22 34.85 -65.56 -23.20
C LEU A 22 34.26 -66.98 -23.27
N ALA A 23 33.90 -67.52 -22.10
CA ALA A 23 32.89 -68.57 -21.93
C ALA A 23 31.63 -67.97 -21.27
N TYR A 24 30.45 -68.32 -21.78
CA TYR A 24 29.14 -67.83 -21.34
C TYR A 24 28.56 -68.74 -20.23
N ALA A 25 28.07 -68.18 -19.12
CA ALA A 25 27.34 -68.91 -18.08
C ALA A 25 25.87 -68.44 -18.03
N ALA A 26 24.94 -69.39 -17.88
CA ALA A 26 23.51 -69.17 -17.83
C ALA A 26 23.07 -68.34 -16.60
N SER A 27 22.14 -67.40 -16.79
CA SER A 27 21.65 -66.53 -15.71
C SER A 27 20.53 -67.19 -14.90
N SER A 28 20.79 -67.46 -13.62
CA SER A 28 19.79 -67.80 -12.61
C SER A 28 18.92 -66.57 -12.26
N SER A 29 17.69 -66.82 -11.78
CA SER A 29 16.73 -65.76 -11.43
C SER A 29 15.90 -66.12 -10.19
N VAL A 30 15.59 -65.11 -9.36
CA VAL A 30 14.78 -65.20 -8.14
C VAL A 30 13.38 -64.65 -8.39
N VAL A 31 12.34 -65.34 -7.92
CA VAL A 31 10.95 -64.89 -8.03
C VAL A 31 10.48 -64.34 -6.68
N ILE A 32 9.96 -63.10 -6.69
CA ILE A 32 9.32 -62.44 -5.55
C ILE A 32 7.88 -62.12 -5.99
N ALA A 33 6.89 -62.61 -5.24
CA ALA A 33 5.48 -62.60 -5.64
C ALA A 33 5.29 -63.14 -7.07
N ASN A 34 4.84 -62.30 -8.02
CA ASN A 34 4.61 -62.66 -9.42
C ASN A 34 5.72 -62.22 -10.38
N TYR A 35 6.89 -61.80 -9.87
CA TYR A 35 7.91 -61.14 -10.68
C TYR A 35 9.27 -61.83 -10.55
N ARG A 36 9.92 -62.03 -11.70
CA ARG A 36 11.20 -62.71 -11.83
C ARG A 36 12.32 -61.68 -11.98
N PHE A 37 13.21 -61.65 -11.01
CA PHE A 37 14.39 -60.79 -10.97
C PHE A 37 15.63 -61.62 -11.37
N PRO A 38 16.47 -61.14 -12.30
CA PRO A 38 17.79 -61.74 -12.54
C PRO A 38 18.62 -61.74 -11.25
N ASP A 39 19.45 -62.76 -11.03
CA ASP A 39 20.25 -62.87 -9.79
C ASP A 39 21.15 -61.64 -9.54
N SER A 40 21.68 -61.02 -10.59
CA SER A 40 22.46 -59.79 -10.49
C SER A 40 21.65 -58.61 -9.96
N LEU A 41 20.37 -58.49 -10.36
CA LEU A 41 19.47 -57.45 -9.85
C LEU A 41 18.99 -57.76 -8.44
N TYR A 42 18.77 -59.04 -8.11
CA TYR A 42 18.41 -59.47 -6.76
C TYR A 42 19.52 -59.15 -5.76
N GLY A 43 20.79 -59.44 -6.10
CA GLY A 43 21.93 -59.07 -5.25
C GLY A 43 22.07 -57.56 -5.02
N LEU A 44 21.75 -56.73 -6.03
CA LEU A 44 21.68 -55.28 -5.84
C LEU A 44 20.52 -54.85 -4.93
N LEU A 45 19.36 -55.51 -5.03
CA LEU A 45 18.24 -55.27 -4.12
C LEU A 45 18.56 -55.69 -2.68
N GLU A 46 19.36 -56.73 -2.44
CA GLU A 46 19.82 -57.09 -1.09
C GLU A 46 20.70 -55.99 -0.47
N GLN A 47 21.49 -55.30 -1.28
CA GLN A 47 22.28 -54.13 -0.86
C GLN A 47 21.40 -52.86 -0.70
N GLY A 48 20.29 -52.79 -1.44
CA GLY A 48 19.35 -51.67 -1.44
C GLY A 48 19.58 -50.73 -2.63
N ILE A 49 18.51 -50.46 -3.38
CA ILE A 49 18.53 -49.59 -4.57
C ILE A 49 17.66 -48.37 -4.31
N LYS A 50 18.19 -47.17 -4.57
CA LYS A 50 17.38 -45.95 -4.55
C LYS A 50 16.46 -45.89 -5.77
N ILE A 51 15.15 -45.78 -5.52
CA ILE A 51 14.13 -45.60 -6.55
C ILE A 51 13.35 -44.31 -6.31
N PRO A 52 12.88 -43.63 -7.36
CA PRO A 52 12.10 -42.41 -7.22
C PRO A 52 10.67 -42.68 -6.74
N VAL A 53 10.17 -41.76 -5.93
CA VAL A 53 8.79 -41.72 -5.43
C VAL A 53 8.00 -40.70 -6.24
N TYR A 54 6.84 -41.11 -6.74
CA TYR A 54 5.92 -40.28 -7.50
C TYR A 54 4.55 -40.21 -6.83
N LEU A 55 3.98 -39.02 -6.78
CA LEU A 55 2.57 -38.82 -6.52
C LEU A 55 1.76 -39.05 -7.81
N VAL A 56 0.64 -39.75 -7.69
CA VAL A 56 -0.27 -39.96 -8.82
C VAL A 56 -1.16 -38.72 -8.99
N ASN A 57 -0.96 -37.96 -10.07
CA ASN A 57 -1.81 -36.84 -10.47
C ASN A 57 -2.59 -37.21 -11.74
N ALA A 58 -3.88 -37.49 -11.61
CA ALA A 58 -4.70 -37.76 -12.79
C ALA A 58 -5.14 -36.44 -13.43
N ARG A 59 -4.57 -36.06 -14.59
CA ARG A 59 -5.11 -34.98 -15.42
C ARG A 59 -6.05 -35.57 -16.47
N PRO A 60 -7.30 -35.07 -16.61
CA PRO A 60 -8.11 -35.40 -17.78
C PRO A 60 -7.54 -34.66 -19.00
N HIS A 61 -7.23 -35.39 -20.09
CA HIS A 61 -6.86 -34.77 -21.37
C HIS A 61 -8.05 -33.98 -21.94
N ALA A 62 -7.81 -32.75 -22.37
CA ALA A 62 -8.71 -32.05 -23.28
C ALA A 62 -8.67 -32.76 -24.64
N ALA A 63 -9.84 -33.12 -25.17
CA ALA A 63 -9.98 -33.79 -26.45
C ALA A 63 -9.44 -32.89 -27.59
N GLN A 64 -8.21 -33.15 -28.03
CA GLN A 64 -7.79 -32.84 -29.40
C GLN A 64 -8.18 -34.02 -30.29
N GLN A 65 -8.73 -33.68 -31.46
CA GLN A 65 -9.31 -34.57 -32.45
C GLN A 65 -8.50 -35.87 -32.66
N GLY A 66 -9.14 -37.00 -32.35
CA GLY A 66 -8.62 -38.34 -32.63
C GLY A 66 -8.99 -39.32 -31.53
N ASN A 67 -9.92 -40.25 -31.83
CA ASN A 67 -10.39 -41.32 -30.94
C ASN A 67 -9.27 -41.96 -30.11
N ARG A 68 -9.22 -41.65 -28.80
CA ARG A 68 -8.75 -42.51 -27.71
C ARG A 68 -9.10 -41.85 -26.37
N GLU A 69 -10.12 -42.37 -25.69
CA GLU A 69 -10.31 -42.11 -24.25
C GLU A 69 -9.14 -42.75 -23.49
N GLY A 70 -8.24 -41.93 -22.98
CA GLY A 70 -7.16 -42.36 -22.11
C GLY A 70 -6.85 -41.28 -21.09
N THR A 71 -7.03 -41.60 -19.81
CA THR A 71 -6.52 -40.82 -18.68
C THR A 71 -5.00 -41.00 -18.66
N ALA A 72 -4.24 -40.01 -19.12
CA ALA A 72 -2.80 -39.99 -18.91
C ALA A 72 -2.55 -39.54 -17.46
N SER A 73 -2.22 -40.48 -16.57
CA SER A 73 -1.75 -40.13 -15.23
C SER A 73 -0.41 -39.41 -15.35
N GLU A 74 -0.36 -38.16 -14.93
CA GLU A 74 0.87 -37.41 -14.77
C GLU A 74 1.46 -37.76 -13.40
N TYR A 75 2.75 -38.08 -13.37
CA TYR A 75 3.41 -38.52 -12.15
C TYR A 75 4.32 -37.40 -11.67
N VAL A 76 4.05 -36.85 -10.48
CA VAL A 76 4.89 -35.79 -9.90
C VAL A 76 5.93 -36.44 -9.02
N ARG A 77 7.23 -36.30 -9.34
CA ARG A 77 8.30 -36.81 -8.48
C ARG A 77 8.30 -36.01 -7.18
N ILE A 78 8.25 -36.71 -6.05
CA ILE A 78 8.21 -36.13 -4.70
C ILE A 78 9.36 -36.62 -3.82
N GLY A 79 10.32 -37.35 -4.36
CA GLY A 79 11.48 -37.80 -3.59
C GLY A 79 12.03 -39.14 -4.04
N ASP A 80 12.75 -39.80 -3.13
CA ASP A 80 13.41 -41.08 -3.34
C ASP A 80 13.28 -41.98 -2.11
N VAL A 81 13.37 -43.29 -2.31
CA VAL A 81 13.33 -44.31 -1.26
C VAL A 81 14.30 -45.43 -1.59
N THR A 82 14.84 -46.10 -0.57
CA THR A 82 15.66 -47.30 -0.77
C THR A 82 14.76 -48.55 -0.77
N LEU A 83 14.63 -49.17 -1.93
CA LEU A 83 13.99 -50.48 -2.11
C LEU A 83 15.03 -51.57 -1.82
N PHE A 84 14.72 -52.48 -0.89
CA PHE A 84 15.60 -53.61 -0.58
C PHE A 84 14.87 -54.96 -0.69
N ALA A 85 15.62 -56.04 -0.88
CA ALA A 85 15.14 -57.40 -0.79
C ALA A 85 15.72 -58.09 0.46
N LYS A 86 14.86 -58.77 1.22
CA LYS A 86 15.26 -59.63 2.35
C LYS A 86 14.26 -60.77 2.47
N ASP A 87 14.73 -62.00 2.68
CA ASP A 87 13.88 -63.19 2.84
C ASP A 87 12.88 -63.40 1.68
N ARG A 88 13.33 -63.15 0.44
CA ARG A 88 12.49 -63.16 -0.78
C ARG A 88 11.25 -62.25 -0.70
N LYS A 89 11.30 -61.18 0.10
CA LYS A 89 10.31 -60.10 0.14
C LYS A 89 10.99 -58.77 -0.15
N LEU A 90 10.25 -57.86 -0.78
CA LEU A 90 10.70 -56.48 -0.96
C LEU A 90 10.27 -55.65 0.24
N GLY A 91 11.08 -54.65 0.60
CA GLY A 91 10.77 -53.66 1.61
C GLY A 91 11.31 -52.29 1.27
N LEU A 92 10.84 -51.29 2.03
CA LEU A 92 11.27 -49.89 1.92
C LEU A 92 11.95 -49.43 3.19
N ARG A 93 13.04 -48.68 3.03
CA ARG A 93 13.73 -47.93 4.09
C ARG A 93 14.25 -46.60 3.54
N ASP A 94 14.61 -45.69 4.43
CA ASP A 94 15.12 -44.35 4.08
C ASP A 94 14.17 -43.61 3.10
N VAL A 95 12.91 -43.47 3.51
CA VAL A 95 11.88 -42.76 2.72
C VAL A 95 12.14 -41.25 2.83
N GLN A 96 12.66 -40.65 1.75
CA GLN A 96 12.95 -39.23 1.68
C GLN A 96 12.00 -38.54 0.70
N VAL A 97 10.97 -37.90 1.23
CA VAL A 97 9.98 -37.18 0.43
C VAL A 97 10.20 -35.68 0.59
N GLN A 98 10.42 -34.99 -0.53
CA GLN A 98 10.55 -33.54 -0.64
C GLN A 98 9.41 -32.98 -1.49
N GLU A 99 8.81 -31.89 -1.03
CA GLU A 99 7.72 -31.23 -1.74
C GLU A 99 8.28 -30.44 -2.93
N SER A 100 7.72 -30.64 -4.12
CA SER A 100 8.11 -29.93 -5.33
C SER A 100 7.39 -28.58 -5.43
N ASP A 101 7.92 -27.67 -6.25
CA ASP A 101 7.34 -26.34 -6.50
C ASP A 101 5.98 -26.36 -7.22
N ASN A 102 5.47 -27.56 -7.56
CA ASN A 102 4.23 -27.78 -8.30
C ASN A 102 2.95 -27.56 -7.45
N GLY A 103 3.06 -26.93 -6.27
CA GLY A 103 1.92 -26.54 -5.42
C GLY A 103 1.28 -27.66 -4.60
N ILE A 104 1.67 -28.92 -4.76
CA ILE A 104 1.13 -30.06 -4.00
C ILE A 104 1.93 -30.24 -2.70
N ARG A 105 1.24 -30.19 -1.55
CA ARG A 105 1.84 -30.33 -0.22
C ARG A 105 1.29 -31.55 0.52
N LEU A 106 2.09 -32.13 1.39
CA LEU A 106 1.66 -33.21 2.29
C LEU A 106 1.24 -32.63 3.65
N SER A 107 0.26 -33.27 4.31
CA SER A 107 -0.09 -32.89 5.67
C SER A 107 1.10 -33.09 6.62
N LYS A 108 1.11 -32.36 7.74
CA LYS A 108 2.20 -32.47 8.73
C LYS A 108 2.27 -33.89 9.30
N GLU A 109 1.12 -34.50 9.50
CA GLU A 109 0.93 -35.87 9.96
C GLU A 109 1.46 -36.87 8.94
N MET A 110 1.11 -36.71 7.65
CA MET A 110 1.58 -37.58 6.58
C MET A 110 3.11 -37.52 6.41
N ARG A 111 3.72 -36.33 6.50
CA ARG A 111 5.19 -36.19 6.46
C ARG A 111 5.87 -36.96 7.58
N THR A 112 5.34 -36.85 8.79
CA THR A 112 5.84 -37.58 9.96
C THR A 112 5.68 -39.09 9.79
N LEU A 113 4.52 -39.54 9.27
CA LEU A 113 4.26 -40.96 9.00
C LEU A 113 5.21 -41.53 7.94
N LEU A 114 5.44 -40.82 6.84
CA LEU A 114 6.33 -41.28 5.77
C LEU A 114 7.78 -41.40 6.24
N GLN A 115 8.28 -40.44 7.03
CA GLN A 115 9.62 -40.51 7.63
C GLN A 115 9.77 -41.65 8.64
N SER A 116 8.67 -42.07 9.28
CA SER A 116 8.68 -43.21 10.22
C SER A 116 8.74 -44.58 9.53
N ILE A 117 8.57 -44.66 8.21
CA ILE A 117 8.63 -45.92 7.47
C ILE A 117 10.10 -46.34 7.33
N ASN A 118 10.48 -47.30 8.15
CA ASN A 118 11.76 -47.98 8.06
C ASN A 118 11.57 -49.50 8.09
N ASP A 119 12.26 -50.20 7.20
CA ASP A 119 12.23 -51.66 7.04
C ASP A 119 10.83 -52.30 6.92
N LYS A 120 9.84 -51.57 6.38
CA LYS A 120 8.50 -52.14 6.12
C LYS A 120 8.49 -52.97 4.84
N GLN A 121 7.95 -54.18 4.91
CA GLN A 121 7.79 -55.08 3.77
C GLN A 121 6.50 -54.81 3.01
N PHE A 122 6.55 -55.02 1.69
CA PHE A 122 5.37 -55.01 0.83
C PHE A 122 4.47 -56.22 1.10
N ASP A 123 3.16 -56.04 0.91
CA ASP A 123 2.22 -57.16 0.82
C ASP A 123 2.30 -57.90 -0.54
N ASP A 124 1.50 -58.95 -0.70
CA ASP A 124 1.45 -59.75 -1.93
C ASP A 124 0.98 -58.95 -3.17
N GLN A 125 0.35 -57.79 -2.95
CA GLN A 125 -0.10 -56.85 -3.99
C GLN A 125 0.91 -55.73 -4.25
N MET A 126 2.09 -55.80 -3.61
CA MET A 126 3.16 -54.81 -3.72
C MET A 126 2.72 -53.43 -3.26
N ARG A 127 1.94 -53.40 -2.16
CA ARG A 127 1.49 -52.21 -1.47
C ARG A 127 2.03 -52.14 -0.04
N ILE A 128 2.22 -50.91 0.45
CA ILE A 128 2.48 -50.60 1.86
C ILE A 128 1.45 -49.55 2.30
N PRO A 129 0.47 -49.92 3.14
CA PRO A 129 -0.48 -48.95 3.68
C PRO A 129 0.24 -47.97 4.62
N VAL A 130 -0.03 -46.67 4.43
CA VAL A 130 0.55 -45.59 5.23
C VAL A 130 -0.48 -45.02 6.20
N SER A 131 -1.69 -44.75 5.71
CA SER A 131 -2.84 -44.24 6.47
C SER A 131 -4.14 -44.81 5.88
N ALA A 132 -5.29 -44.45 6.46
CA ALA A 132 -6.59 -44.86 5.92
C ALA A 132 -6.79 -44.31 4.49
N GLY A 133 -6.74 -45.19 3.49
CA GLY A 133 -6.91 -44.83 2.08
C GLY A 133 -5.65 -44.33 1.37
N SER A 134 -4.50 -44.24 2.05
CA SER A 134 -3.22 -43.88 1.43
C SER A 134 -2.21 -45.01 1.52
N ALA A 135 -1.56 -45.32 0.40
CA ALA A 135 -0.61 -46.42 0.31
C ALA A 135 0.47 -46.12 -0.72
N PHE A 136 1.66 -46.65 -0.45
CA PHE A 136 2.68 -46.82 -1.47
C PHE A 136 2.38 -48.05 -2.33
N GLN A 137 2.64 -47.96 -3.62
CA GLN A 137 2.50 -49.05 -4.57
C GLN A 137 3.72 -49.08 -5.50
N LEU A 138 4.39 -50.23 -5.59
CA LEU A 138 5.58 -50.36 -6.43
C LEU A 138 5.20 -50.62 -7.90
N ASP A 139 5.59 -49.71 -8.80
CA ASP A 139 5.56 -49.92 -10.24
C ASP A 139 6.86 -50.62 -10.66
N GLN A 140 6.79 -51.93 -10.69
CA GLN A 140 7.93 -52.82 -10.87
C GLN A 140 8.52 -52.78 -12.28
N LYS A 141 7.70 -52.47 -13.30
CA LYS A 141 8.19 -52.37 -14.69
C LYS A 141 9.08 -51.15 -14.88
N LYS A 142 8.78 -50.06 -14.17
CA LYS A 142 9.52 -48.80 -14.25
C LYS A 142 10.43 -48.55 -13.04
N MET A 143 10.49 -49.50 -12.11
CA MET A 143 11.26 -49.40 -10.85
C MET A 143 11.06 -48.06 -10.14
N ARG A 144 9.80 -47.71 -9.87
CA ARG A 144 9.41 -46.47 -9.17
C ARG A 144 8.29 -46.73 -8.19
N LEU A 145 8.22 -45.92 -7.13
CA LEU A 145 7.17 -46.03 -6.12
C LEU A 145 6.07 -45.00 -6.38
N LEU A 146 4.81 -45.42 -6.34
CA LEU A 146 3.64 -44.55 -6.49
C LEU A 146 3.01 -44.33 -5.11
N LEU A 147 2.83 -43.08 -4.70
CA LEU A 147 2.09 -42.71 -3.50
C LEU A 147 0.67 -42.30 -3.90
N ASN A 148 -0.32 -43.05 -3.43
CA ASN A 148 -1.73 -42.67 -3.51
C ASN A 148 -2.13 -42.03 -2.19
N LEU A 149 -2.72 -40.83 -2.23
CA LEU A 149 -3.13 -40.08 -1.05
C LEU A 149 -4.65 -39.92 -0.96
N SER A 150 -5.15 -39.99 0.28
CA SER A 150 -6.51 -39.61 0.65
C SER A 150 -6.60 -38.09 0.90
N LYS A 151 -7.83 -37.54 0.93
CA LYS A 151 -8.08 -36.10 1.09
C LYS A 151 -7.43 -35.48 2.35
N SER A 152 -7.42 -36.20 3.47
CA SER A 152 -6.86 -35.71 4.74
C SER A 152 -5.33 -35.62 4.75
N ASP A 153 -4.68 -36.29 3.80
CA ASP A 153 -3.22 -36.42 3.77
C ASP A 153 -2.54 -35.40 2.86
N TYR A 154 -3.35 -34.63 2.11
CA TYR A 154 -2.92 -33.41 1.42
C TYR A 154 -2.82 -32.24 2.41
N GLY A 155 -1.68 -31.55 2.41
CA GLY A 155 -1.51 -30.27 3.07
C GLY A 155 -2.12 -29.13 2.27
N VAL A 156 -2.36 -27.98 2.91
CA VAL A 156 -2.82 -26.74 2.28
C VAL A 156 -1.82 -25.63 2.55
N ASN A 157 -1.51 -24.82 1.53
CA ASN A 157 -0.75 -23.59 1.71
C ASN A 157 -1.73 -22.44 2.03
N ILE A 158 -1.89 -22.13 3.32
CA ILE A 158 -2.75 -21.03 3.75
C ILE A 158 -1.98 -19.72 3.54
N ARG A 159 -2.56 -18.81 2.76
CA ARG A 159 -1.99 -17.47 2.54
C ARG A 159 -1.96 -16.71 3.87
N PRO A 160 -0.87 -16.03 4.22
CA PRO A 160 -0.83 -15.26 5.45
C PRO A 160 -1.84 -14.10 5.38
N ARG A 161 -2.66 -13.93 6.43
CA ARG A 161 -3.56 -12.76 6.56
C ARG A 161 -2.83 -11.55 7.16
N GLU A 162 -1.68 -11.76 7.77
CA GLU A 162 -0.78 -10.73 8.25
C GLU A 162 0.57 -10.90 7.54
N VAL A 163 1.04 -9.83 6.92
CA VAL A 163 2.30 -9.79 6.17
C VAL A 163 3.18 -8.74 6.82
N ASP A 164 4.44 -9.11 7.07
CA ASP A 164 5.44 -8.19 7.55
C ASP A 164 6.02 -7.40 6.37
N THR A 165 6.19 -6.10 6.55
CA THR A 165 6.88 -5.23 5.60
C THR A 165 8.33 -5.72 5.44
N ASP A 166 8.81 -5.74 4.20
CA ASP A 166 10.17 -6.15 3.87
C ASP A 166 11.23 -5.26 4.56
N ALA A 167 12.48 -5.72 4.54
CA ALA A 167 13.60 -4.92 5.04
C ALA A 167 13.68 -3.55 4.31
N PRO A 168 14.10 -2.49 5.02
CA PRO A 168 14.29 -1.17 4.42
C PRO A 168 15.29 -1.25 3.27
N THR A 169 15.05 -0.50 2.20
CA THR A 169 16.02 -0.38 1.10
C THR A 169 17.26 0.45 1.45
N PRO A 170 17.16 1.57 2.20
CA PRO A 170 18.34 2.27 2.69
C PRO A 170 18.75 1.75 4.08
N ASP A 171 20.03 1.40 4.22
CA ASP A 171 20.65 1.02 5.50
C ASP A 171 21.50 2.16 6.11
N ASP A 172 21.78 3.22 5.33
CA ASP A 172 22.57 4.37 5.78
C ASP A 172 21.73 5.38 6.57
N LEU A 173 22.41 6.29 7.26
CA LEU A 173 21.79 7.44 7.90
C LEU A 173 21.08 8.32 6.86
N SER A 174 19.79 8.53 7.07
CA SER A 174 18.96 9.44 6.30
C SER A 174 17.96 10.15 7.20
N GLY A 175 17.27 11.15 6.66
CA GLY A 175 16.19 11.76 7.40
C GLY A 175 15.25 12.57 6.52
N THR A 176 14.15 12.99 7.14
CA THR A 176 13.16 13.86 6.55
C THR A 176 12.87 15.00 7.52
N PHE A 177 12.65 16.19 6.99
CA PHE A 177 12.21 17.37 7.74
C PHE A 177 10.99 17.94 7.04
N SER A 178 9.84 17.93 7.70
CA SER A 178 8.59 18.50 7.20
C SER A 178 8.17 19.69 8.05
N TYR A 179 7.60 20.70 7.41
CA TYR A 179 7.06 21.87 8.08
C TYR A 179 5.69 22.24 7.53
N ASN A 180 4.87 22.81 8.41
CA ASN A 180 3.58 23.42 8.11
C ASN A 180 3.57 24.79 8.81
N LEU A 181 3.69 25.85 8.01
CA LEU A 181 3.78 27.23 8.46
C LEU A 181 2.48 27.94 8.07
N GLY A 182 1.86 28.64 9.01
CA GLY A 182 0.73 29.51 8.72
C GLY A 182 0.93 30.89 9.30
N ALA A 183 0.51 31.92 8.57
CA ALA A 183 0.41 33.28 9.06
C ALA A 183 -0.96 33.82 8.69
N TYR A 184 -1.63 34.48 9.62
CA TYR A 184 -2.89 35.15 9.36
C TYR A 184 -2.97 36.50 10.04
N HIS A 185 -3.74 37.37 9.43
CA HIS A 185 -4.07 38.69 9.94
C HIS A 185 -5.58 38.83 9.95
N THR A 186 -6.13 39.31 11.04
CA THR A 186 -7.57 39.57 11.17
C THR A 186 -7.78 41.00 11.62
N GLU A 187 -8.66 41.70 10.90
CA GLU A 187 -9.21 42.99 11.28
C GLU A 187 -10.68 42.77 11.65
N SER A 188 -11.04 43.08 12.89
CA SER A 188 -12.41 43.02 13.36
C SER A 188 -13.26 44.16 12.80
N GLY A 189 -14.57 43.98 12.83
CA GLY A 189 -15.53 45.04 12.51
C GLY A 189 -15.50 46.26 13.42
N TYR A 190 -14.87 46.11 14.60
CA TYR A 190 -14.85 47.10 15.68
C TYR A 190 -13.51 47.82 15.79
N GLY A 191 -12.58 47.59 14.85
CA GLY A 191 -11.28 48.29 14.76
C GLY A 191 -10.13 47.65 15.55
N GLU A 192 -10.35 46.48 16.16
CA GLU A 192 -9.27 45.64 16.69
C GLU A 192 -8.64 44.84 15.56
N SER A 193 -7.31 44.78 15.51
CA SER A 193 -6.57 43.96 14.56
C SER A 193 -5.53 43.12 15.28
N TRP A 194 -5.26 41.93 14.76
CA TRP A 194 -4.19 41.08 15.26
C TRP A 194 -3.60 40.21 14.16
N SER A 195 -2.30 39.99 14.27
CA SER A 195 -1.54 39.09 13.42
C SER A 195 -1.03 37.92 14.23
N SER A 196 -1.18 36.71 13.70
CA SER A 196 -0.63 35.52 14.35
C SER A 196 -0.01 34.58 13.34
N GLY A 197 0.92 33.77 13.81
CA GLY A 197 1.56 32.74 13.02
C GLY A 197 1.73 31.46 13.82
N TYR A 198 1.82 30.35 13.11
CA TYR A 198 2.15 29.07 13.69
C TYR A 198 3.16 28.33 12.81
N LEU A 199 3.95 27.47 13.43
CA LEU A 199 4.87 26.56 12.79
C LEU A 199 4.73 25.19 13.45
N ASN A 200 4.36 24.18 12.66
CA ASN A 200 4.49 22.78 13.04
C ASN A 200 5.69 22.21 12.28
N ALA A 201 6.65 21.62 12.99
CA ALA A 201 7.86 21.07 12.42
C ALA A 201 8.09 19.65 12.92
N LYS A 202 8.39 18.75 12.00
CA LYS A 202 8.62 17.34 12.29
C LYS A 202 9.85 16.85 11.57
N ASN A 203 10.74 16.20 12.30
CA ASN A 203 11.97 15.62 11.79
C ASN A 203 12.02 14.14 12.13
N TRP A 204 12.36 13.33 11.13
CA TRP A 204 12.70 11.93 11.30
C TRP A 204 14.16 11.74 10.91
N ILE A 205 14.93 11.07 11.76
CA ILE A 205 16.29 10.65 11.48
C ILE A 205 16.33 9.14 11.62
N SER A 206 16.75 8.42 10.59
CA SER A 206 16.66 6.96 10.54
C SER A 206 17.95 6.30 10.10
N MET A 207 18.15 5.08 10.58
CA MET A 207 19.12 4.15 10.05
C MET A 207 18.45 2.78 9.93
N GLY A 208 18.10 2.38 8.71
CA GLY A 208 17.33 1.16 8.44
C GLY A 208 15.90 1.23 9.00
N VAL A 209 15.66 0.55 10.12
CA VAL A 209 14.35 0.44 10.80
C VAL A 209 14.27 1.25 12.08
N ASP A 210 15.42 1.66 12.63
CA ASP A 210 15.52 2.49 13.82
C ASP A 210 15.38 3.95 13.41
N HIS A 211 14.50 4.68 14.08
CA HIS A 211 14.25 6.08 13.74
C HIS A 211 13.96 6.95 14.97
N LEU A 212 14.48 8.17 14.92
CA LEU A 212 14.32 9.23 15.92
C LEU A 212 13.35 10.27 15.37
N LEU A 213 12.23 10.45 16.06
CA LEU A 213 11.23 11.49 15.83
C LEU A 213 11.54 12.70 16.71
N ILE A 214 11.52 13.90 16.11
CA ILE A 214 11.45 15.18 16.80
C ILE A 214 10.25 15.93 16.22
N ASP A 215 9.21 16.16 17.03
CA ASP A 215 7.97 16.85 16.64
C ASP A 215 7.76 18.03 17.58
N GLY A 216 7.61 19.24 17.03
CA GLY A 216 7.36 20.45 17.79
C GLY A 216 6.43 21.40 17.06
N SER A 217 5.74 22.23 17.84
CA SER A 217 4.84 23.26 17.35
C SER A 217 5.09 24.57 18.07
N GLY A 218 4.97 25.68 17.35
CA GLY A 218 5.04 27.03 17.89
C GLY A 218 3.89 27.87 17.37
N TYR A 219 3.37 28.74 18.22
CA TYR A 219 2.36 29.74 17.90
C TYR A 219 2.82 31.09 18.42
N VAL A 220 2.70 32.13 17.61
CA VAL A 220 3.09 33.49 17.95
C VAL A 220 1.93 34.42 17.60
N ASN A 221 1.57 35.29 18.52
CA ASN A 221 0.63 36.39 18.34
C ASN A 221 1.29 37.69 18.84
N GLU A 222 0.67 38.84 18.63
CA GLU A 222 1.25 40.16 18.97
C GLU A 222 1.64 40.32 20.45
N SER A 223 0.94 39.62 21.35
CA SER A 223 1.11 39.74 22.80
C SER A 223 1.62 38.47 23.50
N SER A 224 1.74 37.35 22.79
CA SER A 224 2.12 36.06 23.38
C SER A 224 2.76 35.12 22.37
N SER A 225 3.67 34.28 22.85
CA SER A 225 4.24 33.17 22.10
C SER A 225 4.11 31.90 22.93
N ASP A 226 3.70 30.81 22.30
CA ASP A 226 3.61 29.49 22.89
C ASP A 226 4.42 28.50 22.04
N THR A 227 5.19 27.64 22.69
CA THR A 227 6.02 26.63 22.02
C THR A 227 5.89 25.33 22.78
N GLN A 228 5.61 24.26 22.05
CA GLN A 228 5.39 22.95 22.60
C GLN A 228 6.23 21.91 21.87
N MET A 229 6.91 21.06 22.64
CA MET A 229 7.51 19.83 22.11
C MET A 229 6.46 18.73 22.16
N ASN A 230 6.11 18.16 21.01
CA ASN A 230 5.09 17.12 20.89
C ASN A 230 5.69 15.73 21.02
N ALA A 231 6.91 15.50 20.52
CA ALA A 231 7.62 14.24 20.71
C ALA A 231 9.13 14.40 20.52
N VAL A 232 9.90 13.67 21.33
CA VAL A 232 11.30 13.35 21.08
C VAL A 232 11.45 11.87 21.39
N MET A 233 11.39 11.02 20.37
CA MET A 233 11.18 9.58 20.55
C MET A 233 12.05 8.77 19.60
N TRP A 234 12.78 7.81 20.14
CA TRP A 234 13.35 6.72 19.35
C TRP A 234 12.33 5.59 19.23
N GLU A 235 12.17 5.04 18.03
CA GLU A 235 11.31 3.90 17.74
C GLU A 235 12.02 2.91 16.81
N ARG A 236 11.83 1.62 17.12
CA ARG A 236 12.19 0.49 16.27
C ARG A 236 10.93 -0.34 16.06
N ASP A 237 10.42 -0.33 14.84
CA ASP A 237 9.23 -1.09 14.43
C ASP A 237 9.62 -2.01 13.27
N TYR A 238 9.72 -3.31 13.54
CA TYR A 238 10.19 -4.29 12.56
C TYR A 238 9.61 -5.68 12.81
N GLN A 239 9.21 -6.38 11.74
CA GLN A 239 8.66 -7.73 11.77
C GLN A 239 7.54 -7.92 12.82
N GLY A 240 6.65 -6.93 12.93
CA GLY A 240 5.52 -7.00 13.84
C GLY A 240 5.85 -6.79 15.32
N MET A 241 7.05 -6.31 15.65
CA MET A 241 7.44 -5.88 17.00
C MET A 241 7.80 -4.39 17.00
N ARG A 242 7.31 -3.66 18.00
CA ARG A 242 7.61 -2.24 18.21
C ARG A 242 8.26 -2.02 19.57
N TYR A 243 9.37 -1.31 19.58
CA TYR A 243 10.04 -0.78 20.77
C TYR A 243 10.13 0.72 20.62
N ALA A 244 9.77 1.48 21.64
CA ALA A 244 9.93 2.93 21.60
C ALA A 244 10.34 3.46 22.97
N ALA A 245 11.14 4.53 22.96
CA ALA A 245 11.60 5.20 24.16
C ALA A 245 11.73 6.71 23.90
N GLY A 246 11.28 7.52 24.85
CA GLY A 246 11.44 8.97 24.77
C GLY A 246 10.29 9.74 25.40
N MET A 247 10.10 10.95 24.90
CA MET A 247 9.06 11.87 25.33
C MET A 247 7.99 11.99 24.24
N LEU A 248 6.73 12.02 24.65
CA LEU A 248 5.60 12.31 23.79
C LEU A 248 4.53 13.10 24.56
N ASN A 249 3.79 13.94 23.87
CA ASN A 249 2.59 14.56 24.40
C ASN A 249 1.54 13.47 24.66
N GLY A 250 0.80 13.57 25.77
CA GLY A 250 -0.28 12.63 26.11
C GLY A 250 -1.31 12.45 24.99
N TRP A 251 -1.55 13.47 24.16
CA TRP A 251 -2.40 13.35 22.97
C TRP A 251 -1.80 12.53 21.83
N ALA A 252 -0.47 12.45 21.77
CA ALA A 252 0.28 11.67 20.80
C ALA A 252 0.58 10.24 21.29
N MET A 253 0.02 9.83 22.44
CA MET A 253 0.30 8.52 23.00
C MET A 253 -0.27 7.40 22.13
N GLN A 254 0.63 6.59 21.60
CA GLN A 254 0.30 5.46 20.75
C GLN A 254 0.02 4.23 21.62
N SER A 255 -1.26 3.88 21.76
CA SER A 255 -1.71 2.69 22.49
C SER A 255 -2.59 1.79 21.62
N LEU A 256 -2.51 0.47 21.81
CA LEU A 256 -3.41 -0.52 21.19
C LEU A 256 -4.90 -0.31 21.51
N ALA A 257 -5.17 0.30 22.65
CA ALA A 257 -6.49 0.52 23.21
C ALA A 257 -6.58 1.95 23.77
N SER A 258 -7.81 2.44 24.00
CA SER A 258 -8.06 3.78 24.56
C SER A 258 -7.30 3.99 25.87
N VAL A 259 -6.63 5.13 26.02
CA VAL A 259 -6.00 5.57 27.28
C VAL A 259 -6.42 7.02 27.54
N SER A 260 -7.71 7.21 27.74
CA SER A 260 -8.33 8.53 27.79
C SER A 260 -8.17 9.26 29.13
N GLY A 261 -7.67 8.59 30.17
CA GLY A 261 -7.29 9.21 31.44
C GLY A 261 -5.99 10.02 31.37
N ILE A 262 -5.19 9.85 30.31
CA ILE A 262 -4.01 10.68 30.03
C ILE A 262 -4.44 11.77 29.04
N SER A 263 -5.12 12.79 29.56
CA SER A 263 -5.72 13.87 28.76
C SER A 263 -4.75 15.05 28.63
N GLY A 264 -3.71 14.89 27.79
CA GLY A 264 -2.68 15.91 27.55
C GLY A 264 -1.50 15.82 28.53
N GLY A 265 -0.60 16.79 28.52
CA GLY A 265 0.66 16.74 29.28
C GLY A 265 1.78 15.99 28.56
N GLU A 266 2.84 15.65 29.28
CA GLU A 266 4.08 15.06 28.75
C GLU A 266 4.29 13.68 29.38
N VAL A 267 4.49 12.67 28.54
CA VAL A 267 4.81 11.30 28.94
C VAL A 267 6.26 11.03 28.56
N TYR A 268 7.08 10.67 29.53
CA TYR A 268 8.46 10.25 29.36
C TYR A 268 8.54 8.77 29.69
N GLY A 269 8.81 7.91 28.72
CA GLY A 269 8.71 6.48 29.00
C GLY A 269 9.25 5.58 27.90
N VAL A 270 8.98 4.30 28.10
CA VAL A 270 9.30 3.22 27.19
C VAL A 270 8.04 2.43 26.87
N SER A 271 7.97 1.86 25.67
CA SER A 271 6.91 0.94 25.28
C SER A 271 7.46 -0.22 24.46
N MET A 272 6.86 -1.38 24.63
CA MET A 272 7.14 -2.57 23.83
C MET A 272 5.85 -3.32 23.52
N GLY A 273 5.73 -3.89 22.33
CA GLY A 273 4.57 -4.68 21.98
C GLY A 273 4.67 -5.27 20.58
N ASN A 274 3.67 -6.08 20.23
CA ASN A 274 3.49 -6.57 18.87
C ASN A 274 2.45 -5.75 18.08
N GLN A 275 2.16 -4.53 18.56
CA GLN A 275 1.51 -3.48 17.79
C GLN A 275 2.56 -2.77 16.95
N ALA A 276 2.72 -3.20 15.71
CA ALA A 276 3.73 -2.64 14.83
C ALA A 276 3.10 -2.28 13.48
N ASN A 277 3.48 -1.13 12.94
CA ASN A 277 3.10 -0.69 11.59
C ASN A 277 3.80 -1.52 10.50
N SER A 278 4.92 -2.16 10.85
CA SER A 278 5.62 -3.14 10.01
C SER A 278 4.86 -4.46 9.82
N ARG A 279 3.72 -4.69 10.49
CA ARG A 279 2.85 -5.85 10.24
C ARG A 279 1.49 -5.39 9.76
N LYS A 280 1.21 -5.63 8.49
CA LYS A 280 -0.06 -5.24 7.86
C LYS A 280 -0.96 -6.45 7.68
N ARG A 281 -2.25 -6.23 7.90
CA ARG A 281 -3.27 -7.24 7.60
C ARG A 281 -3.66 -7.11 6.12
N ASP A 282 -3.60 -8.21 5.39
CA ASP A 282 -4.22 -8.31 4.07
C ASP A 282 -5.74 -8.45 4.25
N ASN A 283 -6.44 -7.33 4.10
CA ASN A 283 -7.90 -7.27 4.19
C ASN A 283 -8.61 -7.72 2.90
N THR A 284 -7.86 -7.97 1.83
CA THR A 284 -8.43 -8.52 0.59
C THR A 284 -8.77 -10.00 0.77
N LEU A 285 -8.07 -10.70 1.65
CA LEU A 285 -8.35 -12.10 1.97
C LEU A 285 -9.46 -12.24 3.02
N SER A 286 -10.25 -13.30 2.90
CA SER A 286 -11.23 -13.72 3.91
C SER A 286 -10.48 -14.13 5.16
N LEU A 287 -10.96 -13.65 6.30
CA LEU A 287 -10.43 -14.00 7.62
C LEU A 287 -10.34 -15.50 7.79
N THR A 288 -11.47 -16.18 7.58
CA THR A 288 -11.52 -17.64 7.54
C THR A 288 -11.11 -18.11 6.14
N PRO A 289 -10.02 -18.90 6.00
CA PRO A 289 -9.61 -19.46 4.71
C PRO A 289 -10.65 -20.44 4.18
N VAL A 290 -10.95 -20.35 2.89
CA VAL A 290 -11.84 -21.26 2.18
C VAL A 290 -10.98 -22.33 1.52
N VAL A 291 -10.88 -23.50 2.15
CA VAL A 291 -10.05 -24.62 1.66
C VAL A 291 -10.91 -25.64 0.92
N VAL A 292 -10.52 -25.94 -0.31
CA VAL A 292 -11.25 -26.82 -1.23
C VAL A 292 -10.32 -27.92 -1.75
N TYR A 293 -10.86 -29.13 -1.82
CA TYR A 293 -10.12 -30.30 -2.31
C TYR A 293 -10.37 -30.55 -3.80
N PHE A 294 -9.28 -30.75 -4.54
CA PHE A 294 -9.26 -31.11 -5.95
C PHE A 294 -8.73 -32.54 -6.10
N PRO A 295 -9.55 -33.54 -6.46
CA PRO A 295 -9.05 -34.90 -6.69
C PRO A 295 -8.20 -35.03 -7.97
N THR A 296 -8.32 -34.07 -8.87
CA THR A 296 -7.64 -33.94 -10.15
C THR A 296 -7.52 -32.46 -10.48
N ALA A 297 -6.60 -32.08 -11.38
CA ALA A 297 -6.52 -30.71 -11.85
C ALA A 297 -7.87 -30.24 -12.43
N GLY A 298 -8.30 -29.04 -12.05
CA GLY A 298 -9.65 -28.56 -12.34
C GLY A 298 -9.84 -27.09 -12.00
N GLU A 299 -11.10 -26.66 -11.99
CA GLU A 299 -11.47 -25.28 -11.67
C GLU A 299 -12.53 -25.24 -10.56
N ALA A 300 -12.37 -24.30 -9.61
CA ALA A 300 -13.41 -23.89 -8.69
C ALA A 300 -14.23 -22.76 -9.31
N ARG A 301 -15.53 -23.00 -9.47
CA ARG A 301 -16.52 -22.00 -9.85
C ARG A 301 -17.20 -21.49 -8.58
N ILE A 302 -17.05 -20.21 -8.30
CA ILE A 302 -17.50 -19.57 -7.06
C ILE A 302 -18.79 -18.82 -7.39
N ARG A 303 -19.89 -19.20 -6.74
CA ARG A 303 -21.19 -18.52 -6.87
C ARG A 303 -21.61 -17.85 -5.57
N ARG A 304 -22.26 -16.71 -5.70
CA ARG A 304 -22.99 -16.04 -4.62
C ARG A 304 -24.42 -15.84 -5.09
N ASP A 305 -25.40 -16.27 -4.28
CA ASP A 305 -26.82 -16.11 -4.58
C ASP A 305 -27.20 -16.65 -5.99
N GLY A 306 -26.55 -17.74 -6.42
CA GLY A 306 -26.72 -18.35 -7.75
C GLY A 306 -25.92 -17.69 -8.90
N GLN A 307 -25.34 -16.50 -8.68
CA GLN A 307 -24.53 -15.80 -9.67
C GLN A 307 -23.05 -16.19 -9.58
N LEU A 308 -22.42 -16.51 -10.72
CA LEU A 308 -20.99 -16.78 -10.80
C LEU A 308 -20.18 -15.49 -10.60
N ILE A 309 -19.33 -15.48 -9.58
CA ILE A 309 -18.51 -14.31 -9.20
C ILE A 309 -17.00 -14.53 -9.40
N GLY A 310 -16.57 -15.77 -9.62
CA GLY A 310 -15.16 -16.07 -9.88
C GLY A 310 -14.93 -17.50 -10.35
N ILE A 311 -13.86 -17.69 -11.14
CA ILE A 311 -13.34 -19.00 -11.53
C ILE A 311 -11.85 -19.03 -11.22
N GLN A 312 -11.38 -20.07 -10.54
CA GLN A 312 -9.96 -20.25 -10.22
C GLN A 312 -9.54 -21.67 -10.56
N ARG A 313 -8.32 -21.84 -11.07
CA ARG A 313 -7.78 -23.14 -11.48
C ARG A 313 -6.78 -23.63 -10.46
N PHE A 314 -6.86 -24.93 -10.16
CA PHE A 314 -6.00 -25.59 -9.20
C PHE A 314 -5.56 -26.95 -9.72
N ASP A 315 -4.34 -27.35 -9.37
CA ASP A 315 -3.88 -28.73 -9.52
C ASP A 315 -4.52 -29.63 -8.45
N VAL A 316 -4.19 -30.92 -8.46
CA VAL A 316 -4.66 -31.88 -7.43
C VAL A 316 -4.23 -31.45 -6.01
N GLY A 317 -5.06 -31.73 -5.00
CA GLY A 317 -4.77 -31.50 -3.58
C GLY A 317 -5.71 -30.52 -2.88
N ASN A 318 -5.35 -30.14 -1.64
CA ASN A 318 -6.09 -29.16 -0.85
C ASN A 318 -5.56 -27.76 -1.15
N HIS A 319 -6.42 -26.87 -1.63
CA HIS A 319 -6.06 -25.50 -2.02
C HIS A 319 -6.94 -24.48 -1.33
N GLU A 320 -6.34 -23.34 -0.97
CA GLU A 320 -7.11 -22.19 -0.53
C GLU A 320 -7.64 -21.40 -1.74
N ILE A 321 -8.93 -21.08 -1.74
CA ILE A 321 -9.54 -20.18 -2.72
C ILE A 321 -9.06 -18.74 -2.47
N ASP A 322 -8.58 -18.08 -3.52
CA ASP A 322 -8.17 -16.69 -3.47
C ASP A 322 -9.39 -15.77 -3.38
N THR A 323 -9.65 -15.21 -2.21
CA THR A 323 -10.82 -14.33 -2.00
C THR A 323 -10.52 -12.85 -2.25
N SER A 324 -9.30 -12.49 -2.69
CA SER A 324 -8.86 -11.10 -2.88
C SER A 324 -9.82 -10.29 -3.77
N SER A 325 -10.19 -10.88 -4.91
CA SER A 325 -11.09 -10.28 -5.91
C SER A 325 -12.58 -10.37 -5.57
N LEU A 326 -12.96 -11.13 -4.53
CA LEU A 326 -14.36 -11.27 -4.14
C LEU A 326 -14.85 -10.00 -3.39
N PRO A 327 -16.15 -9.66 -3.43
CA PRO A 327 -16.70 -8.50 -2.72
C PRO A 327 -16.40 -8.51 -1.22
N TYR A 328 -16.24 -7.32 -0.63
CA TYR A 328 -16.19 -7.17 0.83
C TYR A 328 -17.55 -7.48 1.49
N GLY A 329 -17.51 -7.92 2.75
CA GLY A 329 -18.69 -8.29 3.54
C GLY A 329 -18.62 -9.69 4.15
N ILE A 330 -19.68 -10.06 4.86
CA ILE A 330 -19.87 -11.39 5.43
C ILE A 330 -21.04 -12.05 4.69
N TYR A 331 -20.76 -13.08 3.91
CA TYR A 331 -21.77 -13.78 3.10
C TYR A 331 -21.35 -15.21 2.80
N SER A 332 -22.32 -16.02 2.40
CA SER A 332 -22.05 -17.40 1.98
C SER A 332 -21.79 -17.47 0.47
N ILE A 333 -20.87 -18.33 0.07
CA ILE A 333 -20.56 -18.68 -1.30
C ILE A 333 -20.77 -20.18 -1.51
N GLU A 334 -21.25 -20.56 -2.69
CA GLU A 334 -21.22 -21.92 -3.18
C GLU A 334 -19.94 -22.10 -4.01
N VAL A 335 -19.11 -23.08 -3.67
CA VAL A 335 -17.94 -23.45 -4.48
C VAL A 335 -18.22 -24.79 -5.15
N GLU A 336 -18.26 -24.76 -6.48
CA GLU A 336 -18.40 -25.92 -7.34
C GLU A 336 -17.04 -26.30 -7.94
N VAL A 337 -16.53 -27.48 -7.59
CA VAL A 337 -15.29 -28.03 -8.15
C VAL A 337 -15.63 -28.80 -9.41
N VAL A 338 -15.04 -28.38 -10.53
CA VAL A 338 -15.25 -29.00 -11.84
C VAL A 338 -13.92 -29.57 -12.34
N SER A 339 -13.94 -30.84 -12.73
CA SER A 339 -12.80 -31.48 -13.42
C SER A 339 -13.31 -32.31 -14.60
N GLY A 340 -12.64 -32.18 -15.76
CA GLY A 340 -12.99 -32.93 -16.97
C GLY A 340 -14.45 -32.75 -17.42
N SER A 341 -14.98 -31.53 -17.35
CA SER A 341 -16.38 -31.18 -17.69
C SER A 341 -17.47 -31.81 -16.80
N ARG A 342 -17.10 -32.38 -15.64
CA ARG A 342 -18.04 -32.88 -14.63
C ARG A 342 -17.86 -32.17 -13.30
N THR A 343 -18.97 -31.87 -12.63
CA THR A 343 -18.95 -31.36 -11.26
C THR A 343 -18.58 -32.49 -10.31
N VAL A 344 -17.45 -32.32 -9.63
CA VAL A 344 -16.89 -33.27 -8.67
C VAL A 344 -17.49 -33.06 -7.28
N SER A 345 -17.61 -31.80 -6.86
CA SER A 345 -18.19 -31.45 -5.56
C SER A 345 -18.83 -30.07 -5.57
N ARG A 346 -19.81 -29.87 -4.71
CA ARG A 346 -20.47 -28.59 -4.47
C ARG A 346 -20.61 -28.40 -2.96
N SER A 347 -20.13 -27.29 -2.43
CA SER A 347 -20.14 -27.05 -0.98
C SER A 347 -20.30 -25.56 -0.68
N MET A 348 -20.95 -25.27 0.44
CA MET A 348 -21.16 -23.91 0.93
C MET A 348 -20.04 -23.51 1.89
N TYR A 349 -19.52 -22.30 1.72
CA TYR A 349 -18.50 -21.70 2.58
C TYR A 349 -18.92 -20.27 2.96
N THR A 350 -18.36 -19.75 4.05
CA THR A 350 -18.58 -18.35 4.46
C THR A 350 -17.34 -17.52 4.14
N VAL A 351 -17.53 -16.43 3.40
CA VAL A 351 -16.52 -15.39 3.20
C VAL A 351 -16.72 -14.35 4.30
N ASN A 352 -15.64 -14.00 5.01
CA ASN A 352 -15.64 -12.98 6.05
C ASN A 352 -14.56 -11.93 5.76
N LYS A 353 -14.93 -10.89 5.01
CA LYS A 353 -14.10 -9.73 4.67
C LYS A 353 -14.68 -8.49 5.34
N PRO A 354 -14.40 -8.25 6.64
CA PRO A 354 -14.92 -7.08 7.34
C PRO A 354 -14.44 -5.79 6.66
N PHE A 355 -15.32 -4.79 6.59
CA PHE A 355 -14.97 -3.48 6.07
C PHE A 355 -14.05 -2.69 7.02
N SER A 356 -14.03 -3.02 8.32
CA SER A 356 -13.11 -2.45 9.31
C SER A 356 -11.88 -3.33 9.53
N SER A 357 -10.69 -2.72 9.43
CA SER A 357 -9.39 -3.38 9.31
C SER A 357 -8.55 -3.41 10.60
N ASN A 358 -8.97 -2.73 11.66
CA ASN A 358 -8.00 -2.30 12.68
C ASN A 358 -7.72 -3.31 13.80
N VAL A 359 -8.50 -4.38 13.92
CA VAL A 359 -8.32 -5.41 14.96
C VAL A 359 -7.93 -6.74 14.32
N SER A 360 -6.84 -7.33 14.82
CA SER A 360 -6.27 -8.59 14.33
C SER A 360 -6.87 -9.81 15.02
N GLU A 361 -6.90 -10.96 14.34
CA GLU A 361 -7.23 -12.26 14.95
C GLU A 361 -6.11 -12.75 15.88
N THR A 362 -4.88 -12.30 15.66
CA THR A 362 -3.77 -12.54 16.57
C THR A 362 -3.89 -11.61 17.78
N LEU A 363 -3.54 -12.10 18.96
CA LEU A 363 -3.55 -11.27 20.17
C LEU A 363 -2.47 -10.19 20.04
N ARG A 364 -2.89 -8.94 19.95
CA ARG A 364 -2.00 -7.79 20.06
C ARG A 364 -1.91 -7.37 21.52
N TRP A 365 -0.70 -7.08 21.97
CA TRP A 365 -0.37 -6.61 23.30
C TRP A 365 0.71 -5.53 23.23
N GLN A 366 0.66 -4.62 24.19
CA GLN A 366 1.62 -3.54 24.35
C GLN A 366 1.75 -3.23 25.84
N MET A 367 2.98 -3.14 26.32
CA MET A 367 3.31 -2.68 27.66
C MET A 367 4.04 -1.36 27.54
N TRP A 368 3.76 -0.45 28.46
CA TRP A 368 4.36 0.88 28.46
C TRP A 368 4.44 1.43 29.88
N GLY A 369 5.39 2.32 30.11
CA GLY A 369 5.58 2.92 31.43
C GLY A 369 6.67 3.97 31.47
N GLY A 370 6.70 4.70 32.58
CA GLY A 370 7.63 5.80 32.80
C GLY A 370 7.01 6.85 33.72
N MET A 371 7.07 8.11 33.30
CA MET A 371 6.66 9.28 34.04
C MET A 371 5.66 10.07 33.23
N TYR A 372 4.56 10.48 33.88
CA TYR A 372 3.55 11.37 33.31
C TYR A 372 3.58 12.70 34.06
N SER A 373 3.69 13.79 33.32
CA SER A 373 3.73 15.16 33.84
C SER A 373 2.62 15.96 33.18
N ARG A 374 1.58 16.32 33.93
CA ARG A 374 0.46 17.12 33.40
C ARG A 374 0.40 18.49 34.04
N ASP A 375 0.00 19.47 33.26
CA ASP A 375 -0.45 20.74 33.84
C ASP A 375 -1.76 20.49 34.59
N LYS A 376 -1.91 21.08 35.77
CA LYS A 376 -3.20 21.07 36.47
C LYS A 376 -4.15 22.00 35.73
N SER A 377 -4.88 21.46 34.76
CA SER A 377 -6.00 22.16 34.15
C SER A 377 -7.24 22.06 35.04
N VAL A 378 -7.96 23.16 35.16
CA VAL A 378 -9.23 23.25 35.89
C VAL A 378 -10.34 23.00 34.89
N VAL A 379 -10.71 21.73 34.70
CA VAL A 379 -11.84 21.38 33.82
C VAL A 379 -13.16 21.59 34.56
N ASN A 380 -13.18 21.34 35.88
CA ASN A 380 -14.35 21.56 36.73
C ASN A 380 -14.06 22.48 37.92
N TYR A 381 -14.32 23.79 37.76
CA TYR A 381 -14.08 24.82 38.78
C TYR A 381 -14.75 24.54 40.14
N LYS A 382 -15.85 23.79 40.16
CA LYS A 382 -16.59 23.47 41.40
C LYS A 382 -15.85 22.50 42.32
N LYS A 383 -14.80 21.83 41.82
CA LYS A 383 -13.98 20.88 42.59
C LYS A 383 -12.89 21.55 43.44
N TYR A 384 -12.62 22.84 43.23
CA TYR A 384 -11.55 23.57 43.91
C TYR A 384 -12.07 24.31 45.15
N ALA A 385 -11.22 24.45 46.17
CA ALA A 385 -11.58 25.07 47.44
C ALA A 385 -11.90 26.56 47.22
N LYS A 386 -13.11 26.95 47.64
CA LYS A 386 -13.58 28.33 47.59
C LYS A 386 -12.95 29.09 48.76
N ARG A 387 -11.91 29.88 48.50
CA ARG A 387 -11.29 30.75 49.49
C ARG A 387 -11.99 32.10 49.54
N LYS A 388 -12.03 32.68 50.73
CA LYS A 388 -12.58 34.01 50.96
C LYS A 388 -11.44 35.02 50.93
N ASN A 389 -11.55 36.04 50.11
CA ASN A 389 -10.68 37.20 50.14
C ASN A 389 -10.99 38.00 51.41
N GLU A 390 -10.00 38.12 52.30
CA GLU A 390 -10.17 38.80 53.59
C GLU A 390 -10.33 40.32 53.45
N GLN A 391 -9.91 40.91 52.32
CA GLN A 391 -10.00 42.36 52.09
C GLN A 391 -11.40 42.78 51.59
N ASP A 392 -12.00 42.04 50.65
CA ASP A 392 -13.24 42.45 49.98
C ASP A 392 -14.43 41.50 50.20
N ASN A 393 -14.30 40.51 51.09
CA ASN A 393 -15.31 39.47 51.33
C ASN A 393 -15.70 38.64 50.08
N THR A 394 -14.99 38.80 48.96
CA THR A 394 -15.23 38.09 47.70
C THR A 394 -14.66 36.68 47.76
N TYR A 395 -15.31 35.72 47.11
CA TYR A 395 -14.79 34.36 47.06
C TYR A 395 -14.03 34.12 45.76
N TYR A 396 -12.83 33.57 45.87
CA TYR A 396 -12.03 33.13 44.74
C TYR A 396 -11.71 31.64 44.88
N TYR A 397 -11.48 30.98 43.75
CA TYR A 397 -11.02 29.60 43.73
C TYR A 397 -9.49 29.61 43.66
N ASP A 398 -8.85 28.85 44.54
CA ASP A 398 -7.39 28.69 44.58
C ASP A 398 -6.96 27.75 43.44
N TYR A 399 -6.60 28.33 42.30
CA TYR A 399 -6.12 27.59 41.13
C TYR A 399 -4.60 27.75 41.03
N ASP A 400 -3.85 26.87 41.71
CA ASP A 400 -2.42 26.73 41.44
C ASP A 400 -2.22 25.93 40.15
N THR A 401 -2.40 26.61 39.01
CA THR A 401 -2.19 26.07 37.65
C THR A 401 -0.73 26.14 37.22
N LYS A 402 0.17 26.70 38.04
CA LYS A 402 1.58 26.93 37.68
C LYS A 402 2.48 25.72 37.90
N HIS A 403 2.02 24.70 38.63
CA HIS A 403 2.81 23.52 38.95
C HIS A 403 2.36 22.29 38.14
N LYS A 404 3.32 21.68 37.43
CA LYS A 404 3.17 20.37 36.78
C LYS A 404 3.02 19.28 37.85
N ASP A 405 2.00 18.44 37.70
CA ASP A 405 1.77 17.26 38.55
C ASP A 405 2.43 16.04 37.88
N THR A 406 3.59 15.66 38.41
CA THR A 406 4.39 14.54 37.89
C THR A 406 4.10 13.27 38.69
N MET A 407 3.98 12.15 37.98
CA MET A 407 3.62 10.85 38.57
C MET A 407 4.21 9.67 37.80
N SER A 408 4.36 8.54 38.50
CA SER A 408 4.67 7.27 37.87
C SER A 408 3.52 6.81 36.98
N LEU A 409 3.88 6.20 35.87
CA LEU A 409 2.95 5.67 34.88
C LEU A 409 3.35 4.24 34.50
N VAL A 410 2.41 3.32 34.52
CA VAL A 410 2.60 1.97 33.96
C VAL A 410 1.27 1.48 33.40
N GLY A 411 1.31 0.83 32.25
CA GLY A 411 0.11 0.31 31.61
C GLY A 411 0.37 -0.84 30.67
N ALA A 412 -0.71 -1.57 30.41
CA ALA A 412 -0.76 -2.64 29.44
C ALA A 412 -2.05 -2.52 28.63
N SER A 413 -1.92 -2.71 27.32
CA SER A 413 -3.00 -2.63 26.35
C SER A 413 -3.06 -3.93 25.56
N PHE A 414 -4.27 -4.42 25.28
CA PHE A 414 -4.54 -5.67 24.58
C PHE A 414 -5.62 -5.45 23.53
N SER A 415 -5.54 -6.18 22.42
CA SER A 415 -6.52 -6.11 21.35
C SER A 415 -6.60 -7.44 20.62
N LYS A 416 -7.82 -7.91 20.35
CA LYS A 416 -8.04 -9.15 19.61
C LYS A 416 -9.43 -9.17 18.97
N ARG A 417 -9.50 -9.77 17.80
CA ARG A 417 -10.72 -10.16 17.11
C ARG A 417 -10.96 -11.65 17.31
N SER A 418 -12.18 -12.01 17.71
CA SER A 418 -12.63 -13.39 17.85
C SER A 418 -14.00 -13.56 17.21
N GLY A 419 -14.03 -13.98 15.94
CA GLY A 419 -15.27 -14.16 15.19
C GLY A 419 -16.00 -12.84 14.93
N MET A 420 -17.16 -12.65 15.56
CA MET A 420 -18.00 -11.46 15.48
C MET A 420 -17.65 -10.37 16.50
N VAL A 421 -16.72 -10.67 17.42
CA VAL A 421 -16.33 -9.79 18.52
C VAL A 421 -14.97 -9.17 18.23
N ASP A 422 -14.94 -7.85 18.09
CA ASP A 422 -13.71 -7.06 18.13
C ASP A 422 -13.61 -6.44 19.52
N TRP A 423 -12.48 -6.58 20.22
CA TRP A 423 -12.30 -5.89 21.50
C TRP A 423 -10.87 -5.39 21.66
N ASN A 424 -10.74 -4.29 22.39
CA ASN A 424 -9.48 -3.81 22.91
C ASN A 424 -9.69 -3.30 24.34
N ALA A 425 -8.66 -3.43 25.17
CA ALA A 425 -8.72 -3.02 26.56
C ALA A 425 -7.35 -2.51 26.99
N SER A 426 -7.33 -1.47 27.82
CA SER A 426 -6.14 -0.99 28.49
C SER A 426 -6.36 -1.01 30.00
N THR A 427 -5.30 -1.25 30.74
CA THR A 427 -5.25 -1.01 32.17
C THR A 427 -3.96 -0.29 32.49
N TYR A 428 -4.04 0.75 33.29
CA TYR A 428 -2.90 1.56 33.63
C TYR A 428 -3.05 2.19 34.99
N MET A 429 -1.91 2.46 35.61
CA MET A 429 -1.79 3.03 36.94
C MET A 429 -1.02 4.33 36.84
N MET A 430 -1.61 5.38 37.40
CA MET A 430 -1.04 6.72 37.52
C MET A 430 -0.93 7.05 39.00
N ARG A 431 0.29 7.21 39.52
CA ARG A 431 0.55 7.30 40.97
C ARG A 431 -0.05 6.07 41.69
N GLU A 432 -1.14 6.25 42.43
CA GLU A 432 -1.85 5.21 43.19
C GLU A 432 -3.23 4.89 42.58
N HIS A 433 -3.58 5.52 41.45
CA HIS A 433 -4.88 5.38 40.81
C HIS A 433 -4.82 4.46 39.61
N ILE A 434 -5.55 3.34 39.70
CA ILE A 434 -5.74 2.40 38.59
C ILE A 434 -6.92 2.84 37.75
N VAL A 435 -6.76 2.76 36.43
CA VAL A 435 -7.77 2.99 35.41
C VAL A 435 -7.84 1.76 34.51
N GLY A 436 -9.06 1.31 34.24
CA GLY A 436 -9.35 0.29 33.23
C GLY A 436 -10.26 0.88 32.16
N GLU A 437 -9.92 0.64 30.91
CA GLU A 437 -10.72 1.01 29.75
C GLU A 437 -10.94 -0.20 28.86
N MET A 438 -12.15 -0.36 28.34
CA MET A 438 -12.51 -1.45 27.44
C MET A 438 -13.40 -0.91 26.34
N TRP A 439 -13.05 -1.23 25.10
CA TRP A 439 -13.90 -1.07 23.93
C TRP A 439 -14.21 -2.44 23.35
N ALA A 440 -15.47 -2.68 23.00
CA ALA A 440 -15.88 -3.89 22.31
C ALA A 440 -16.92 -3.58 21.25
N SER A 441 -16.86 -4.29 20.14
CA SER A 441 -17.81 -4.23 19.04
C SER A 441 -18.26 -5.64 18.65
N LEU A 442 -19.57 -5.82 18.56
CA LEU A 442 -20.25 -7.06 18.23
C LEU A 442 -20.96 -6.88 16.90
N ASN A 443 -20.46 -7.53 15.85
CA ASN A 443 -21.14 -7.61 14.56
C ASN A 443 -22.14 -8.79 14.59
N LEU A 444 -23.29 -8.58 15.22
CA LEU A 444 -24.29 -9.62 15.46
C LEU A 444 -24.86 -10.21 14.16
N THR A 445 -25.01 -9.37 13.13
CA THR A 445 -25.40 -9.80 11.77
C THR A 445 -24.65 -8.95 10.73
N GLY A 446 -24.80 -9.25 9.44
CA GLY A 446 -24.26 -8.41 8.37
C GLY A 446 -24.85 -7.00 8.29
N TYR A 447 -25.89 -6.69 9.06
CA TYR A 447 -26.61 -5.42 9.04
C TYR A 447 -26.80 -4.80 10.42
N PHE A 448 -26.47 -5.48 11.51
CA PHE A 448 -26.63 -4.96 12.88
C PHE A 448 -25.35 -5.15 13.67
N SER A 449 -24.86 -4.04 14.23
CA SER A 449 -23.66 -4.00 15.06
C SER A 449 -23.93 -3.23 16.35
N VAL A 450 -23.35 -3.69 17.45
CA VAL A 450 -23.43 -3.04 18.76
C VAL A 450 -22.01 -2.78 19.22
N ASN A 451 -21.72 -1.56 19.66
CA ASN A 451 -20.43 -1.19 20.21
C ASN A 451 -20.61 -0.66 21.64
N THR A 452 -19.57 -0.80 22.44
CA THR A 452 -19.51 -0.26 23.79
C THR A 452 -18.11 0.23 24.10
N GLN A 453 -18.02 1.32 24.84
CA GLN A 453 -16.79 1.84 25.40
C GLN A 453 -17.02 2.11 26.89
N THR A 454 -16.19 1.53 27.73
CA THR A 454 -16.31 1.66 29.18
C THR A 454 -14.98 2.08 29.78
N MET A 455 -15.06 2.84 30.86
CA MET A 455 -13.93 3.27 31.68
C MET A 455 -14.34 3.17 33.14
N ALA A 456 -13.45 2.68 33.98
CA ALA A 456 -13.60 2.74 35.43
C ALA A 456 -12.25 3.05 36.04
N ALA A 457 -12.23 3.98 37.01
CA ALA A 457 -11.03 4.32 37.75
C ALA A 457 -11.28 4.26 39.26
N SER A 458 -10.21 3.94 39.99
CA SER A 458 -10.20 3.88 41.46
C SER A 458 -10.53 5.22 42.16
N ASP A 459 -10.51 6.34 41.45
CA ASP A 459 -10.86 7.66 41.97
C ASP A 459 -12.36 8.00 41.87
N GLY A 460 -13.18 7.04 41.39
CA GLY A 460 -14.62 7.19 41.17
C GLY A 460 -15.01 7.62 39.76
N THR A 461 -14.06 7.87 38.86
CA THR A 461 -14.35 8.18 37.46
C THR A 461 -14.92 6.97 36.74
N TYR A 462 -15.98 7.17 35.96
CA TYR A 462 -16.50 6.13 35.08
C TYR A 462 -17.05 6.71 33.78
N ARG A 463 -16.88 5.94 32.69
CA ARG A 463 -17.49 6.18 31.38
C ARG A 463 -18.26 4.94 30.97
N ALA A 464 -19.43 5.15 30.41
CA ALA A 464 -20.19 4.13 29.71
C ALA A 464 -20.77 4.75 28.44
N ASN A 465 -20.30 4.27 27.29
CA ASN A 465 -20.86 4.57 25.99
C ASN A 465 -21.39 3.28 25.37
N TYR A 466 -22.61 3.33 24.84
CA TYR A 466 -23.26 2.23 24.16
C TYR A 466 -23.77 2.72 22.81
N GLY A 467 -23.29 2.11 21.74
CA GLY A 467 -23.70 2.40 20.37
C GLY A 467 -24.38 1.21 19.72
N ALA A 468 -25.36 1.47 18.88
CA ALA A 468 -25.98 0.48 18.00
C ALA A 468 -26.08 1.07 16.60
N ASN A 469 -25.75 0.27 15.59
CA ASN A 469 -25.84 0.66 14.19
C ASN A 469 -26.53 -0.44 13.39
N LEU A 470 -27.55 -0.05 12.64
CA LEU A 470 -28.41 -0.88 11.82
C LEU A 470 -28.34 -0.40 10.36
N SER A 471 -27.68 -1.14 9.51
CA SER A 471 -27.76 -0.98 8.05
C SER A 471 -29.10 -1.53 7.55
N LEU A 472 -29.84 -0.75 6.78
CA LEU A 472 -31.12 -1.19 6.24
C LEU A 472 -30.92 -2.08 5.00
N PRO A 473 -31.82 -3.05 4.75
CA PRO A 473 -31.78 -3.90 3.55
C PRO A 473 -31.72 -3.11 2.24
N TRP A 474 -31.21 -3.71 1.17
CA TRP A 474 -31.07 -3.10 -0.16
C TRP A 474 -30.24 -1.80 -0.19
N GLN A 475 -29.38 -1.58 0.81
CA GLN A 475 -28.54 -0.38 0.93
C GLN A 475 -29.35 0.92 0.94
N ILE A 476 -30.63 0.87 1.33
CA ILE A 476 -31.49 2.06 1.38
C ILE A 476 -31.13 3.01 2.51
N GLY A 477 -30.20 2.64 3.40
CA GLY A 477 -29.78 3.53 4.47
C GLY A 477 -29.12 2.85 5.66
N SER A 478 -28.93 3.64 6.72
CA SER A 478 -28.48 3.18 8.03
C SER A 478 -29.13 4.01 9.13
N VAL A 479 -29.33 3.40 10.29
CA VAL A 479 -29.83 4.04 11.51
C VAL A 479 -28.85 3.72 12.63
N TRP A 480 -28.48 4.73 13.40
CA TRP A 480 -27.56 4.56 14.51
C TRP A 480 -28.04 5.32 15.75
N TYR A 481 -27.66 4.78 16.91
CA TYR A 481 -27.97 5.31 18.23
C TYR A 481 -26.72 5.19 19.11
N SER A 482 -26.49 6.17 19.98
CA SER A 482 -25.41 6.21 20.94
C SER A 482 -25.91 6.84 22.24
N HIS A 483 -25.66 6.18 23.36
CA HIS A 483 -25.87 6.72 24.70
C HIS A 483 -24.52 6.91 25.36
N GLU A 484 -24.25 8.10 25.90
CA GLU A 484 -23.02 8.40 26.61
C GLU A 484 -23.33 8.84 28.03
N GLN A 485 -22.60 8.28 28.99
CA GLN A 485 -22.59 8.72 30.37
C GLN A 485 -21.15 8.72 30.89
N LEU A 486 -20.68 9.87 31.33
CA LEU A 486 -19.35 10.08 31.86
C LEU A 486 -19.45 10.95 33.12
N SER A 487 -18.92 10.42 34.22
CA SER A 487 -18.75 11.18 35.47
C SER A 487 -17.29 11.15 35.88
N SER A 488 -16.78 12.29 36.30
CA SER A 488 -15.36 12.51 36.58
C SER A 488 -15.11 12.50 38.09
N GLY A 489 -14.16 11.67 38.53
CA GLY A 489 -13.71 11.52 39.91
C GLY A 489 -12.84 12.68 40.40
N LYS A 490 -12.13 12.47 41.52
CA LYS A 490 -11.30 13.53 42.14
C LYS A 490 -9.95 13.72 41.47
N PHE A 491 -9.41 12.70 40.80
CA PHE A 491 -8.05 12.69 40.27
C PHE A 491 -7.99 12.85 38.74
N LEU A 492 -8.93 12.24 38.02
CA LEU A 492 -9.13 12.43 36.59
C LEU A 492 -10.13 13.57 36.37
N ASP A 493 -9.64 14.73 35.90
CA ASP A 493 -10.49 15.89 35.60
C ASP A 493 -10.86 15.88 34.11
N ILE A 494 -11.98 15.22 33.79
CA ILE A 494 -12.48 15.05 32.42
C ILE A 494 -13.86 15.69 32.33
N TYR A 495 -14.20 16.29 31.18
CA TYR A 495 -15.55 16.83 30.96
C TYR A 495 -16.61 15.77 31.15
N GLU A 496 -17.56 16.03 32.03
CA GLU A 496 -18.70 15.14 32.26
C GLU A 496 -19.67 15.26 31.08
N SER A 497 -20.32 14.16 30.74
CA SER A 497 -21.31 14.13 29.65
C SER A 497 -22.42 13.17 30.04
N LYS A 498 -23.64 13.51 29.64
CA LYS A 498 -24.77 12.60 29.78
C LYS A 498 -25.77 12.89 28.69
N GLY A 499 -25.87 11.99 27.73
CA GLY A 499 -26.59 12.32 26.51
C GLY A 499 -26.94 11.15 25.62
N ASN A 500 -27.80 11.45 24.67
CA ASN A 500 -28.23 10.53 23.63
C ASN A 500 -28.03 11.19 22.28
N THR A 501 -27.44 10.42 21.36
CA THR A 501 -27.31 10.82 19.96
C THR A 501 -27.89 9.74 19.09
N TRP A 502 -28.70 10.11 18.11
CA TRP A 502 -29.14 9.17 17.08
C TRP A 502 -29.23 9.87 15.74
N GLY A 503 -29.12 9.06 14.69
CA GLY A 503 -29.26 9.54 13.33
C GLY A 503 -29.70 8.45 12.39
N ALA A 504 -30.17 8.87 11.24
CA ALA A 504 -30.57 8.02 10.15
C ALA A 504 -30.16 8.64 8.82
N SER A 505 -29.62 7.84 7.92
CA SER A 505 -29.32 8.24 6.56
C SER A 505 -30.06 7.31 5.60
N PHE A 506 -30.78 7.85 4.63
CA PHE A 506 -31.59 7.12 3.67
C PHE A 506 -31.20 7.48 2.24
N SER A 507 -30.89 6.46 1.45
CA SER A 507 -30.76 6.58 -0.01
C SER A 507 -32.15 6.41 -0.64
N LEU A 508 -32.72 7.51 -1.11
CA LEU A 508 -34.04 7.55 -1.74
C LEU A 508 -33.92 7.17 -3.23
N PRO A 509 -34.83 6.32 -3.75
CA PRO A 509 -34.83 5.96 -5.17
C PRO A 509 -34.86 7.19 -6.08
N SER A 510 -34.21 7.07 -7.23
CA SER A 510 -34.24 8.15 -8.21
C SER A 510 -35.55 8.11 -9.02
N PHE A 511 -36.45 9.05 -8.77
CA PHE A 511 -37.71 9.18 -9.50
C PHE A 511 -37.50 9.86 -10.86
N GLY A 512 -36.78 9.19 -11.78
CA GLY A 512 -36.46 9.72 -13.10
C GLY A 512 -35.34 10.77 -13.12
N LEU A 513 -34.55 10.85 -12.05
CA LEU A 513 -33.40 11.73 -11.91
C LEU A 513 -32.09 10.93 -12.16
N PRO A 514 -30.95 11.59 -12.36
CA PRO A 514 -29.69 10.90 -12.68
C PRO A 514 -28.99 10.27 -11.48
N SER A 515 -29.45 10.52 -10.25
CA SER A 515 -28.86 9.94 -9.04
C SER A 515 -29.93 9.69 -7.98
N ALA A 516 -29.69 8.74 -7.08
CA ALA A 516 -30.50 8.57 -5.89
C ALA A 516 -30.41 9.80 -4.98
N GLY A 517 -31.49 10.14 -4.29
CA GLY A 517 -31.49 11.18 -3.26
C GLY A 517 -30.83 10.64 -1.99
N ASN A 518 -30.22 11.51 -1.18
CA ASN A 518 -29.71 11.15 0.13
C ASN A 518 -30.32 12.07 1.19
N LEU A 519 -31.00 11.49 2.17
CA LEU A 519 -31.61 12.17 3.32
C LEU A 519 -30.86 11.77 4.59
N SER A 520 -30.30 12.72 5.32
CA SER A 520 -29.65 12.52 6.61
C SER A 520 -30.40 13.28 7.70
N VAL A 521 -30.66 12.62 8.82
CA VAL A 521 -31.29 13.18 10.02
C VAL A 521 -30.43 12.84 11.21
N MET A 522 -30.19 13.80 12.11
CA MET A 522 -29.46 13.59 13.35
C MET A 522 -30.11 14.39 14.48
N ARG A 523 -30.15 13.80 15.68
CA ARG A 523 -30.49 14.47 16.92
C ARG A 523 -29.44 14.12 17.98
N GLN A 524 -28.94 15.14 18.65
CA GLN A 524 -28.02 15.04 19.78
C GLN A 524 -28.62 15.79 20.96
N GLU A 525 -28.52 15.20 22.14
CA GLU A 525 -29.04 15.75 23.39
C GLU A 525 -28.03 15.47 24.50
N ASP A 526 -27.70 16.51 25.26
CA ASP A 526 -26.89 16.43 26.47
C ASP A 526 -27.70 17.03 27.63
N ASP A 527 -28.03 16.19 28.60
CA ASP A 527 -28.85 16.55 29.76
C ASP A 527 -28.05 17.36 30.80
N LEU A 528 -26.73 17.19 30.85
CA LEU A 528 -25.86 17.87 31.81
C LEU A 528 -25.68 19.34 31.45
N TYR A 529 -25.36 19.60 30.18
CA TYR A 529 -25.20 20.96 29.63
C TYR A 529 -26.51 21.52 29.06
N ARG A 530 -27.59 20.74 29.11
CA ARG A 530 -28.95 21.11 28.71
C ARG A 530 -29.02 21.67 27.29
N TYR A 531 -28.34 21.02 26.35
CA TYR A 531 -28.40 21.39 24.93
C TYR A 531 -29.01 20.29 24.07
N LYS A 532 -29.68 20.71 23.00
CA LYS A 532 -30.28 19.84 21.99
C LYS A 532 -29.94 20.34 20.60
N ARG A 533 -29.38 19.48 19.77
CA ARG A 533 -29.03 19.75 18.38
C ARG A 533 -29.81 18.84 17.46
N TYR A 534 -30.41 19.42 16.43
CA TYR A 534 -31.11 18.71 15.38
C TYR A 534 -30.52 19.11 14.04
N GLN A 535 -30.28 18.13 13.17
CA GLN A 535 -29.76 18.37 11.84
C GLN A 535 -30.54 17.51 10.83
N LEU A 536 -30.88 18.13 9.70
CA LEU A 536 -31.60 17.53 8.59
C LEU A 536 -30.92 18.00 7.31
N ASP A 537 -30.41 17.08 6.49
CA ASP A 537 -29.76 17.38 5.22
C ASP A 537 -30.32 16.47 4.12
N TYR A 538 -30.65 17.04 2.97
CA TYR A 538 -31.16 16.34 1.81
C TYR A 538 -30.36 16.76 0.57
N SER A 539 -29.85 15.79 -0.21
CA SER A 539 -29.14 16.06 -1.45
C SER A 539 -29.67 15.20 -2.60
N GLN A 540 -29.84 15.79 -3.78
CA GLN A 540 -30.38 15.13 -4.97
C GLN A 540 -29.67 15.64 -6.21
N GLY A 541 -29.05 14.75 -7.00
CA GLY A 541 -28.58 15.12 -8.34
C GLY A 541 -29.76 15.31 -9.27
N LEU A 542 -29.84 16.48 -9.90
CA LEU A 542 -30.93 16.88 -10.80
C LEU A 542 -30.59 16.62 -12.27
N TYR A 543 -29.31 16.76 -12.63
CA TYR A 543 -28.82 16.57 -14.00
C TYR A 543 -27.42 15.97 -13.98
N ALA A 544 -27.14 15.05 -14.90
CA ALA A 544 -25.80 14.55 -15.19
C ALA A 544 -25.71 14.24 -16.69
N GLY A 545 -24.83 14.94 -17.39
CA GLY A 545 -24.66 14.75 -18.83
C GLY A 545 -23.35 15.35 -19.33
N ARG A 546 -23.17 15.35 -20.65
CA ARG A 546 -21.93 15.84 -21.30
C ARG A 546 -21.56 17.29 -20.98
N TYR A 547 -22.52 18.10 -20.53
CA TYR A 547 -22.34 19.51 -20.21
C TYR A 547 -22.11 19.78 -18.71
N GLY A 548 -22.14 18.74 -17.88
CA GLY A 548 -21.90 18.85 -16.45
C GLY A 548 -22.93 18.14 -15.59
N THR A 549 -22.88 18.42 -14.29
CA THR A 549 -23.80 17.88 -13.29
C THR A 549 -24.44 19.01 -12.50
N ALA A 550 -25.73 18.88 -12.18
CA ALA A 550 -26.45 19.76 -11.27
C ALA A 550 -26.91 18.99 -10.04
N ARG A 551 -26.73 19.56 -8.84
CA ARG A 551 -27.13 18.95 -7.56
C ARG A 551 -27.86 19.97 -6.69
N LEU A 552 -29.02 19.58 -6.18
CA LEU A 552 -29.74 20.31 -5.14
C LEU A 552 -29.29 19.82 -3.76
N ARG A 553 -29.01 20.74 -2.85
CA ARG A 553 -28.80 20.48 -1.42
C ARG A 553 -29.74 21.34 -0.60
N VAL A 554 -30.43 20.74 0.34
CA VAL A 554 -31.33 21.41 1.29
C VAL A 554 -30.93 20.97 2.67
N GLY A 555 -30.68 21.90 3.59
CA GLY A 555 -30.34 21.56 4.95
C GLY A 555 -30.96 22.48 5.98
N MET A 556 -31.14 21.95 7.18
CA MET A 556 -31.59 22.67 8.35
C MET A 556 -30.86 22.16 9.59
N SER A 557 -30.34 23.09 10.38
CA SER A 557 -29.77 22.83 11.70
C SER A 557 -30.52 23.65 12.75
N ARG A 558 -30.71 23.07 13.93
CA ARG A 558 -31.33 23.74 15.08
C ARG A 558 -30.54 23.38 16.33
N ASN A 559 -29.89 24.37 16.93
CA ASN A 559 -29.17 24.24 18.19
C ASN A 559 -29.94 24.99 19.27
N LYS A 560 -30.35 24.29 20.33
CA LYS A 560 -31.09 24.86 21.45
C LYS A 560 -30.31 24.63 22.73
N TYR A 561 -29.97 25.71 23.43
CA TYR A 561 -29.43 25.67 24.79
C TYR A 561 -30.54 26.10 25.76
N ASP A 562 -31.01 25.19 26.60
CA ASP A 562 -32.15 25.47 27.49
C ASP A 562 -31.82 26.61 28.47
N GLY A 563 -32.57 27.71 28.34
CA GLY A 563 -32.43 28.90 29.20
C GLY A 563 -31.45 29.97 28.71
N TYR A 564 -30.76 29.75 27.58
CA TYR A 564 -29.79 30.71 27.03
C TYR A 564 -30.22 31.27 25.68
N TYR A 565 -30.06 30.50 24.61
CA TYR A 565 -30.39 30.93 23.25
C TYR A 565 -30.66 29.75 22.33
N GLU A 566 -31.30 30.05 21.19
CA GLU A 566 -31.65 29.10 20.16
C GLU A 566 -31.16 29.61 18.80
N GLU A 567 -30.47 28.75 18.05
CA GLU A 567 -29.96 29.03 16.70
C GLU A 567 -30.63 28.11 15.69
N LYS A 568 -31.00 28.69 14.55
CA LYS A 568 -31.69 28.00 13.46
C LYS A 568 -31.04 28.41 12.15
N ASP A 569 -30.40 27.44 11.51
CA ASP A 569 -29.77 27.62 10.21
C ASP A 569 -30.50 26.80 9.17
N ARG A 570 -30.69 27.37 7.98
CA ARG A 570 -31.37 26.72 6.85
C ARG A 570 -30.67 27.12 5.57
N TYR A 571 -30.54 26.20 4.62
CA TYR A 571 -29.98 26.53 3.31
C TYR A 571 -30.62 25.70 2.20
N VAL A 572 -30.66 26.29 1.01
CA VAL A 572 -30.99 25.65 -0.26
C VAL A 572 -29.89 26.04 -1.24
N MET A 573 -29.08 25.08 -1.66
CA MET A 573 -27.98 25.28 -2.60
C MET A 573 -28.22 24.48 -3.88
N LEU A 574 -27.88 25.09 -5.01
CA LEU A 574 -27.83 24.47 -6.30
C LEU A 574 -26.39 24.51 -6.82
N ASP A 575 -25.76 23.35 -6.86
CA ASP A 575 -24.38 23.18 -7.31
C ASP A 575 -24.35 22.77 -8.78
N PHE A 576 -23.59 23.48 -9.59
CA PHE A 576 -23.32 23.16 -10.98
C PHE A 576 -21.83 22.87 -11.16
N ALA A 577 -21.49 21.68 -11.64
CA ALA A 577 -20.11 21.30 -11.96
C ALA A 577 -19.97 21.07 -13.46
N ILE A 578 -18.94 21.66 -14.08
CA ILE A 578 -18.65 21.53 -15.51
C ILE A 578 -17.42 20.62 -15.66
N PRO A 579 -17.37 19.69 -16.65
CA PRO A 579 -16.31 18.67 -16.76
C PRO A 579 -14.88 19.19 -16.99
N ILE A 580 -14.67 20.51 -17.07
CA ILE A 580 -13.36 21.16 -17.27
C ILE A 580 -12.72 21.64 -15.95
N GLY A 581 -13.06 21.03 -14.81
CA GLY A 581 -12.50 21.39 -13.49
C GLY A 581 -13.05 22.69 -12.89
N ASN A 582 -14.21 23.16 -13.38
CA ASN A 582 -14.88 24.35 -12.89
C ASN A 582 -16.16 23.98 -12.13
N THR A 583 -16.36 24.55 -10.95
CA THR A 583 -17.60 24.39 -10.18
C THR A 583 -18.16 25.75 -9.79
N VAL A 584 -19.45 25.93 -10.01
CA VAL A 584 -20.21 27.13 -9.63
C VAL A 584 -21.37 26.68 -8.76
N SER A 585 -21.46 27.21 -7.55
CA SER A 585 -22.60 26.97 -6.65
C SER A 585 -23.33 28.26 -6.37
N VAL A 586 -24.65 28.23 -6.54
CA VAL A 586 -25.55 29.33 -6.25
C VAL A 586 -26.60 28.84 -5.28
N GLY A 587 -26.81 29.54 -4.18
CA GLY A 587 -27.75 29.09 -3.16
C GLY A 587 -28.20 30.18 -2.23
N VAL A 588 -29.34 29.97 -1.59
CA VAL A 588 -29.86 30.86 -0.55
C VAL A 588 -29.64 30.20 0.80
N SER A 589 -29.03 30.93 1.74
CA SER A 589 -28.90 30.52 3.14
C SER A 589 -29.69 31.46 4.04
N HIS A 590 -30.10 30.97 5.20
CA HIS A 590 -30.66 31.76 6.28
C HIS A 590 -30.01 31.33 7.59
N ASN A 591 -29.34 32.25 8.28
CA ASN A 591 -28.78 32.02 9.61
C ASN A 591 -29.08 33.22 10.53
N ARG A 592 -28.76 33.09 11.82
CA ARG A 592 -29.05 34.13 12.82
C ARG A 592 -28.37 35.48 12.52
N ASP A 593 -27.13 35.46 12.03
CA ASP A 593 -26.28 36.66 11.92
C ASP A 593 -26.40 37.36 10.57
N THR A 594 -26.39 36.61 9.47
CA THR A 594 -26.50 37.13 8.10
C THR A 594 -27.95 37.22 7.62
N GLY A 595 -28.89 36.60 8.34
CA GLY A 595 -30.27 36.42 7.91
C GLY A 595 -30.34 35.71 6.56
N THR A 596 -31.32 36.05 5.73
CA THR A 596 -31.43 35.44 4.40
C THR A 596 -30.41 36.04 3.44
N ALA A 597 -29.50 35.24 2.90
CA ALA A 597 -28.45 35.66 1.98
C ALA A 597 -28.40 34.79 0.71
N LEU A 598 -28.14 35.43 -0.43
CA LEU A 598 -27.76 34.77 -1.67
C LEU A 598 -26.25 34.55 -1.68
N ASN A 599 -25.82 33.31 -1.80
CA ASN A 599 -24.43 32.89 -1.89
C ASN A 599 -24.12 32.46 -3.33
N VAL A 600 -23.03 32.97 -3.86
CA VAL A 600 -22.46 32.57 -5.14
C VAL A 600 -21.00 32.25 -4.89
N SER A 601 -20.56 31.06 -5.26
CA SER A 601 -19.14 30.71 -5.26
C SER A 601 -18.75 30.00 -6.54
N ALA A 602 -17.54 30.27 -7.00
CA ALA A 602 -16.96 29.67 -8.18
C ALA A 602 -15.53 29.24 -7.85
N SER A 603 -15.15 28.05 -8.31
CA SER A 603 -13.78 27.57 -8.24
C SER A 603 -13.34 26.97 -9.56
N ARG A 604 -12.05 27.14 -9.86
CA ARG A 604 -11.39 26.66 -11.07
C ARG A 604 -10.10 25.95 -10.71
N GLN A 605 -9.93 24.74 -11.22
CA GLN A 605 -8.66 24.01 -11.18
C GLN A 605 -7.83 24.34 -12.43
N PHE A 606 -6.51 24.33 -12.27
CA PHE A 606 -5.55 24.61 -13.34
C PHE A 606 -4.57 23.44 -13.47
N GLU A 607 -4.22 23.08 -14.71
CA GLU A 607 -3.26 22.01 -15.01
C GLU A 607 -1.79 22.48 -14.98
N GLY A 608 -1.55 23.75 -14.64
CA GLY A 608 -0.20 24.34 -14.60
C GLY A 608 0.64 23.88 -13.42
N ASP A 609 1.96 24.11 -13.49
CA ASP A 609 2.91 23.69 -12.45
C ASP A 609 2.76 24.47 -11.14
N TYR A 610 2.45 25.77 -11.24
CA TYR A 610 2.41 26.69 -10.11
C TYR A 610 0.99 26.88 -9.57
N LEU A 611 0.14 27.62 -10.27
CA LEU A 611 -1.24 27.83 -9.87
C LEU A 611 -2.04 26.52 -10.00
N LYS A 612 -2.64 26.04 -8.90
CA LYS A 612 -3.41 24.78 -8.85
C LYS A 612 -4.91 25.01 -8.82
N SER A 613 -5.37 25.97 -8.04
CA SER A 613 -6.78 26.34 -8.03
C SER A 613 -6.99 27.77 -7.57
N ALA A 614 -8.07 28.39 -8.05
CA ALA A 614 -8.57 29.65 -7.54
C ALA A 614 -10.06 29.51 -7.21
N THR A 615 -10.46 30.05 -6.06
CA THR A 615 -11.85 30.08 -5.60
C THR A 615 -12.23 31.51 -5.27
N ALA A 616 -13.46 31.89 -5.58
CA ALA A 616 -14.04 33.16 -5.18
C ALA A 616 -15.48 32.93 -4.71
N ASN A 617 -15.88 33.62 -3.64
CA ASN A 617 -17.22 33.56 -3.11
C ASN A 617 -17.74 34.97 -2.77
N VAL A 618 -19.03 35.19 -3.00
CA VAL A 618 -19.74 36.42 -2.66
C VAL A 618 -21.09 36.04 -2.07
N SER A 619 -21.42 36.65 -0.95
CA SER A 619 -22.67 36.43 -0.24
C SER A 619 -23.36 37.77 0.03
N LYS A 620 -24.58 37.94 -0.48
CA LYS A 620 -25.41 39.13 -0.31
C LYS A 620 -26.61 38.83 0.58
N ALA A 621 -26.64 39.40 1.78
CA ALA A 621 -27.79 39.36 2.68
C ALA A 621 -28.90 40.32 2.25
N PHE A 622 -30.14 39.83 2.29
CA PHE A 622 -31.38 40.59 2.04
C PHE A 622 -32.02 41.09 3.33
N ASN A 623 -31.73 40.44 4.45
CA ASN A 623 -32.24 40.81 5.77
C ASN A 623 -31.14 40.56 6.80
N SER A 624 -30.16 41.46 6.88
CA SER A 624 -29.03 41.36 7.80
C SER A 624 -29.25 42.21 9.05
N ARG A 625 -28.80 41.73 10.21
CA ARG A 625 -28.66 42.55 11.43
C ARG A 625 -27.28 43.22 11.54
N GLN A 626 -26.43 43.02 10.54
CA GLN A 626 -25.05 43.52 10.48
C GLN A 626 -24.93 44.75 9.59
N ASP A 627 -23.85 45.50 9.77
CA ASP A 627 -23.60 46.78 9.10
C ASP A 627 -23.46 46.70 7.58
N ARG A 628 -22.97 45.58 7.04
CA ARG A 628 -22.87 45.34 5.59
C ARG A 628 -23.83 44.24 5.18
N SER A 629 -24.41 44.41 4.00
CA SER A 629 -25.26 43.40 3.34
C SER A 629 -24.48 42.50 2.38
N VAL A 630 -23.16 42.70 2.23
CA VAL A 630 -22.32 41.93 1.31
C VAL A 630 -21.06 41.48 2.04
N SER A 631 -20.72 40.22 1.83
CA SER A 631 -19.46 39.59 2.24
C SER A 631 -18.89 38.83 1.05
N GLY A 632 -17.61 38.51 1.09
CA GLY A 632 -16.98 37.77 0.02
C GLY A 632 -15.53 37.46 0.33
N GLY A 633 -14.96 36.56 -0.45
CA GLY A 633 -13.58 36.16 -0.29
C GLY A 633 -13.07 35.46 -1.53
N GLY A 634 -11.78 35.15 -1.49
CA GLY A 634 -11.15 34.31 -2.48
C GLY A 634 -9.96 33.57 -1.89
N SER A 635 -9.65 32.44 -2.49
CA SER A 635 -8.46 31.67 -2.16
C SER A 635 -7.74 31.21 -3.41
N VAL A 636 -6.42 31.12 -3.31
CA VAL A 636 -5.53 30.69 -4.38
C VAL A 636 -4.59 29.63 -3.81
N ASN A 637 -4.61 28.45 -4.43
CA ASN A 637 -3.66 27.38 -4.14
C ASN A 637 -2.57 27.43 -5.20
N PHE A 638 -1.33 27.58 -4.77
CA PHE A 638 -0.18 27.61 -5.66
C PHE A 638 0.98 26.80 -5.08
N ASP A 639 1.61 26.03 -5.94
CA ASP A 639 2.77 25.23 -5.63
C ASP A 639 4.05 25.93 -6.11
N THR A 640 5.14 25.71 -5.40
CA THR A 640 6.50 25.90 -5.90
C THR A 640 7.17 24.53 -6.03
N PRO A 641 8.41 24.43 -6.55
CA PRO A 641 9.17 23.18 -6.50
C PRO A 641 9.37 22.61 -5.09
N TRP A 642 9.33 23.45 -4.05
CA TRP A 642 9.74 23.09 -2.69
C TRP A 642 8.59 23.04 -1.67
N ASN A 643 7.44 23.61 -1.97
CA ASN A 643 6.29 23.69 -1.05
C ASN A 643 4.96 23.93 -1.78
N SER A 644 3.87 23.61 -1.10
CA SER A 644 2.49 23.91 -1.49
C SER A 644 1.96 25.04 -0.61
N ASN A 645 1.25 26.00 -1.21
CA ASN A 645 0.81 27.20 -0.50
C ASN A 645 -0.66 27.50 -0.79
N ILE A 646 -1.35 28.04 0.22
CA ILE A 646 -2.72 28.54 0.10
C ILE A 646 -2.76 29.95 0.66
N LEU A 647 -3.17 30.90 -0.18
CA LEU A 647 -3.48 32.26 0.21
C LEU A 647 -5.00 32.45 0.16
N SER A 648 -5.62 32.85 1.27
CA SER A 648 -7.05 33.16 1.32
C SER A 648 -7.30 34.52 1.96
N VAL A 649 -8.22 35.29 1.39
CA VAL A 649 -8.68 36.57 1.93
C VAL A 649 -10.21 36.53 1.97
N GLN A 650 -10.79 36.88 3.12
CA GLN A 650 -12.24 36.91 3.28
C GLN A 650 -12.68 38.14 4.08
N SER A 651 -13.75 38.79 3.64
CA SER A 651 -14.42 39.87 4.35
C SER A 651 -15.82 39.45 4.78
N GLY A 652 -16.17 39.80 6.01
CA GLY A 652 -17.45 39.49 6.63
C GLY A 652 -18.46 40.64 6.56
N MET A 653 -19.72 40.33 6.88
CA MET A 653 -20.81 41.31 6.94
C MET A 653 -20.69 42.30 8.11
N SER A 654 -19.82 42.01 9.08
CA SER A 654 -19.52 42.85 10.24
C SER A 654 -18.44 43.92 9.97
N LYS A 655 -18.07 44.20 8.71
CA LYS A 655 -16.94 45.08 8.29
C LYS A 655 -15.52 44.52 8.47
N GLY A 656 -15.34 43.44 9.23
CA GLY A 656 -14.04 42.80 9.38
C GLY A 656 -13.54 42.08 8.11
N TRP A 657 -12.25 41.79 8.08
CA TRP A 657 -11.62 40.93 7.09
C TRP A 657 -10.51 40.09 7.72
N ASN A 658 -10.21 38.95 7.11
CA ASN A 658 -9.07 38.13 7.44
C ASN A 658 -8.27 37.79 6.17
N SER A 659 -6.98 37.58 6.36
CA SER A 659 -6.09 37.00 5.35
C SER A 659 -5.30 35.89 6.01
N THR A 660 -5.08 34.80 5.29
CA THR A 660 -4.34 33.64 5.77
C THR A 660 -3.47 33.12 4.66
N LEU A 661 -2.19 32.94 4.95
CA LEU A 661 -1.21 32.25 4.12
C LEU A 661 -0.77 30.99 4.86
N THR A 662 -0.91 29.85 4.22
CA THR A 662 -0.37 28.56 4.72
C THR A 662 0.62 28.01 3.71
N SER A 663 1.66 27.35 4.21
CA SER A 663 2.78 26.84 3.45
C SER A 663 3.26 25.51 4.02
N ASP A 664 3.24 24.47 3.18
CA ASP A 664 3.55 23.10 3.54
C ASP A 664 4.68 22.56 2.66
N GLY A 665 5.73 22.02 3.26
CA GLY A 665 6.86 21.46 2.52
C GLY A 665 7.65 20.46 3.33
N SER A 666 8.53 19.75 2.63
CA SER A 666 9.49 18.85 3.26
C SER A 666 10.82 18.79 2.54
N VAL A 667 11.82 18.34 3.26
CA VAL A 667 13.19 18.11 2.81
C VAL A 667 13.57 16.69 3.15
N GLY A 668 13.94 15.91 2.14
CA GLY A 668 14.58 14.62 2.31
C GLY A 668 16.09 14.76 2.21
N TRP A 669 16.81 14.04 3.05
CA TRP A 669 18.28 14.00 3.00
C TRP A 669 18.81 12.61 3.28
N SER A 670 19.96 12.31 2.68
CA SER A 670 20.73 11.09 2.86
C SER A 670 22.22 11.43 2.75
N LYS A 671 23.10 10.44 2.94
CA LYS A 671 24.54 10.61 2.70
C LYS A 671 24.89 11.11 1.28
N GLU A 672 24.01 10.86 0.29
CA GLU A 672 24.31 11.13 -1.13
C GLU A 672 23.66 12.41 -1.66
N ALA A 673 22.51 12.80 -1.13
CA ALA A 673 21.73 13.90 -1.67
C ALA A 673 20.78 14.50 -0.64
N ILE A 674 20.48 15.79 -0.85
CA ILE A 674 19.42 16.55 -0.19
C ILE A 674 18.54 17.16 -1.27
N ALA A 675 17.23 17.13 -1.05
CA ALA A 675 16.26 17.77 -1.93
C ALA A 675 15.03 18.20 -1.14
N ALA A 676 14.44 19.33 -1.53
CA ALA A 676 13.19 19.84 -0.98
C ALA A 676 12.04 19.60 -1.96
N GLY A 677 10.84 19.45 -1.44
CA GLY A 677 9.65 19.15 -2.21
C GLY A 677 8.37 19.26 -1.38
N LYS A 678 7.26 18.93 -2.02
CA LYS A 678 5.93 19.04 -1.42
C LYS A 678 5.61 17.81 -0.57
N GLY A 679 4.57 17.93 0.25
CA GLY A 679 4.10 16.86 1.13
C GLY A 679 4.86 16.79 2.45
N THR A 680 4.31 16.06 3.41
CA THR A 680 4.76 16.01 4.81
C THR A 680 4.83 14.59 5.36
N GLU A 681 4.88 13.59 4.47
CA GLU A 681 5.06 12.19 4.83
C GLU A 681 6.45 11.94 5.45
N SER A 682 6.55 10.87 6.24
CA SER A 682 7.73 10.59 7.07
C SER A 682 8.92 9.99 6.32
N ALA A 683 8.75 9.53 5.07
CA ALA A 683 9.80 8.93 4.25
C ALA A 683 9.76 9.49 2.82
N GLY A 684 10.66 9.05 1.94
CA GLY A 684 10.57 9.41 0.54
C GLY A 684 11.73 8.99 -0.35
N VAL A 685 11.71 9.50 -1.58
CA VAL A 685 12.73 9.25 -2.60
C VAL A 685 13.24 10.57 -3.20
N ILE A 686 14.54 10.67 -3.36
CA ILE A 686 15.20 11.72 -4.15
C ILE A 686 15.53 11.12 -5.51
N VAL A 687 14.92 11.65 -6.57
CA VAL A 687 15.27 11.29 -7.94
C VAL A 687 16.28 12.32 -8.45
N SER A 688 17.52 11.89 -8.66
CA SER A 688 18.62 12.71 -9.16
C SER A 688 18.86 12.38 -10.64
N THR A 689 18.36 13.23 -11.52
CA THR A 689 18.36 13.02 -12.98
C THR A 689 19.56 13.66 -13.68
N GLY A 690 20.22 14.64 -13.05
CA GLY A 690 21.28 15.43 -13.69
C GLY A 690 20.79 16.43 -14.75
N LEU A 691 19.48 16.64 -14.86
CA LEU A 691 18.87 17.51 -15.87
C LEU A 691 18.91 19.00 -15.49
N LYS A 692 18.78 19.89 -16.49
CA LYS A 692 18.64 21.34 -16.25
C LYS A 692 17.27 21.67 -15.66
N SER A 693 17.13 22.83 -15.00
CA SER A 693 15.95 23.19 -14.18
C SER A 693 14.61 23.22 -14.94
N ASP A 694 14.62 23.43 -16.25
CA ASP A 694 13.43 23.48 -17.11
C ASP A 694 13.07 22.14 -17.76
N GLU A 695 13.98 21.17 -17.73
CA GLU A 695 13.82 19.84 -18.27
C GLU A 695 13.01 18.94 -17.31
N ALA A 696 12.21 18.04 -17.88
CA ALA A 696 11.24 17.25 -17.13
C ALA A 696 11.13 15.81 -17.62
N LEU A 697 10.95 14.90 -16.66
CA LEU A 697 10.64 13.49 -16.88
C LEU A 697 9.35 13.13 -16.11
N THR A 698 8.89 11.91 -16.30
CA THR A 698 7.78 11.34 -15.55
C THR A 698 8.30 10.22 -14.66
N LEU A 699 7.95 10.24 -13.38
CA LEU A 699 8.11 9.11 -12.47
C LEU A 699 6.76 8.41 -12.30
N LYS A 700 6.68 7.13 -12.63
CA LYS A 700 5.56 6.27 -12.24
C LYS A 700 5.83 5.68 -10.86
N LEU A 701 4.89 5.87 -9.96
CA LEU A 701 4.90 5.37 -8.59
C LEU A 701 3.66 4.50 -8.38
N ASN A 702 3.86 3.18 -8.26
CA ASN A 702 2.76 2.19 -8.19
C ASN A 702 1.72 2.39 -9.32
N GLY A 703 2.19 2.76 -10.51
CA GLY A 703 1.37 3.04 -11.70
C GLY A 703 0.83 4.48 -11.82
N ARG A 704 0.94 5.33 -10.78
CA ARG A 704 0.57 6.74 -10.84
C ARG A 704 1.73 7.59 -11.37
N ALA A 705 1.49 8.38 -12.41
CA ALA A 705 2.49 9.26 -12.99
C ALA A 705 2.61 10.59 -12.21
N GLU A 706 3.84 10.97 -11.88
CA GLU A 706 4.22 12.24 -11.27
C GLU A 706 5.30 12.92 -12.10
N ARG A 707 5.21 14.23 -12.34
CA ARG A 707 6.20 14.97 -13.12
C ARG A 707 7.39 15.34 -12.23
N ILE A 708 8.60 15.01 -12.67
CA ILE A 708 9.85 15.39 -12.00
C ILE A 708 10.64 16.38 -12.86
N LYS A 709 11.30 17.35 -12.24
CA LYS A 709 11.99 18.46 -12.93
C LYS A 709 13.35 18.76 -12.34
N GLY A 710 14.27 19.22 -13.19
CA GLY A 710 15.61 19.62 -12.77
C GLY A 710 16.47 18.46 -12.26
N ASP A 711 17.62 18.82 -11.69
CA ASP A 711 18.62 17.85 -11.24
C ASP A 711 18.06 16.92 -10.16
N LYS A 712 17.42 17.46 -9.13
CA LYS A 712 16.92 16.68 -7.98
C LYS A 712 15.48 17.01 -7.67
N THR A 713 14.63 15.98 -7.57
CA THR A 713 13.25 16.10 -7.10
C THR A 713 13.05 15.23 -5.86
N TRP A 714 12.51 15.82 -4.79
CA TRP A 714 12.05 15.09 -3.60
C TRP A 714 10.59 14.69 -3.76
N LEU A 715 10.31 13.41 -3.52
CA LEU A 715 8.95 12.89 -3.39
C LEU A 715 8.75 12.33 -1.99
N SER A 716 7.85 12.96 -1.25
CA SER A 716 7.40 12.54 0.08
C SER A 716 6.48 11.31 -0.06
N LEU A 717 6.80 10.23 0.65
CA LEU A 717 6.12 8.93 0.58
C LEU A 717 5.70 8.43 1.96
N PRO A 718 4.50 7.83 2.10
CA PRO A 718 4.11 7.15 3.32
C PRO A 718 5.10 6.04 3.71
N ALA A 719 5.43 5.96 5.00
CA ALA A 719 6.30 4.91 5.52
C ALA A 719 5.59 3.56 5.69
N TYR A 720 6.39 2.52 5.96
CA TYR A 720 5.99 1.13 6.15
C TYR A 720 5.35 0.51 4.90
N GLN A 721 5.75 0.96 3.70
CA GLN A 721 5.23 0.45 2.42
C GLN A 721 6.35 0.19 1.43
N ALA A 722 6.05 -0.69 0.46
CA ALA A 722 6.86 -0.92 -0.72
C ALA A 722 6.32 -0.11 -1.91
N TYR A 723 7.22 0.34 -2.77
CA TYR A 723 6.94 1.15 -3.95
C TYR A 723 7.70 0.63 -5.16
N ASP A 724 6.99 0.51 -6.28
CA ASP A 724 7.57 0.30 -7.60
C ASP A 724 7.70 1.65 -8.30
N LEU A 725 8.95 2.04 -8.57
CA LEU A 725 9.33 3.29 -9.19
C LEU A 725 9.83 3.04 -10.62
N GLU A 726 9.36 3.84 -11.57
CA GLU A 726 9.84 3.83 -12.95
C GLU A 726 9.95 5.25 -13.51
N VAL A 727 11.14 5.64 -13.95
CA VAL A 727 11.38 6.93 -14.63
C VAL A 727 11.20 6.74 -16.14
N MET A 728 10.42 7.61 -16.75
CA MET A 728 10.02 7.60 -18.16
C MET A 728 10.13 8.99 -18.76
N ASN A 729 10.11 9.04 -20.10
CA ASN A 729 9.98 10.31 -20.81
C ASN A 729 8.67 11.02 -20.44
N SER A 730 8.75 12.35 -20.37
CA SER A 730 7.58 13.19 -20.13
C SER A 730 6.64 13.14 -21.33
N GLU A 731 5.36 12.83 -21.12
CA GLU A 731 4.32 12.81 -22.18
C GLU A 731 4.14 14.17 -22.87
N THR A 732 4.41 15.26 -22.14
CA THR A 732 4.31 16.65 -22.62
C THR A 732 5.68 17.27 -22.91
N GLY A 733 6.76 16.48 -22.82
CA GLY A 733 8.12 16.95 -23.06
C GLY A 733 8.37 17.11 -24.55
N THR A 734 9.04 18.20 -24.95
CA THR A 734 9.51 18.36 -26.34
C THR A 734 10.87 17.72 -26.60
N GLU A 735 11.58 17.37 -25.53
CA GLU A 735 12.87 16.69 -25.56
C GLU A 735 12.66 15.19 -25.38
N SER A 736 13.48 14.40 -26.06
CA SER A 736 13.49 12.93 -25.93
C SER A 736 14.71 12.50 -25.13
N TYR A 737 14.51 11.56 -24.21
CA TYR A 737 15.60 11.01 -23.42
C TYR A 737 15.67 9.50 -23.59
N GLU A 738 16.89 9.00 -23.65
CA GLU A 738 17.18 7.59 -23.41
C GLU A 738 17.44 7.42 -21.92
N ILE A 739 16.62 6.58 -21.28
CA ILE A 739 16.68 6.34 -19.83
C ILE A 739 17.21 4.92 -19.63
N GLY A 740 18.47 4.83 -19.20
CA GLY A 740 19.23 3.58 -19.11
C GLY A 740 19.09 2.88 -17.77
N ALA A 741 20.22 2.44 -17.21
CA ALA A 741 20.25 1.73 -15.93
C ALA A 741 19.62 2.55 -14.79
N ASN A 742 19.09 1.85 -13.79
CA ASN A 742 18.40 2.43 -12.62
C ASN A 742 17.14 3.25 -12.94
N ALA A 743 16.55 3.09 -14.13
CA ALA A 743 15.26 3.67 -14.47
C ALA A 743 14.10 3.05 -13.67
N ARG A 744 14.25 1.81 -13.21
CA ARG A 744 13.25 1.07 -12.43
C ARG A 744 13.82 0.62 -11.10
N ARG A 745 13.04 0.74 -10.02
CA ARG A 745 13.46 0.30 -8.70
C ARG A 745 12.27 -0.09 -7.84
N HIS A 746 12.36 -1.25 -7.20
CA HIS A 746 11.50 -1.62 -6.08
C HIS A 746 12.15 -1.15 -4.79
N ILE A 747 11.42 -0.40 -3.95
CA ILE A 747 11.93 0.13 -2.69
C ILE A 747 10.95 -0.12 -1.55
N THR A 748 11.47 -0.29 -0.34
CA THR A 748 10.71 -0.37 0.91
C THR A 748 11.23 0.68 1.87
N VAL A 749 10.34 1.51 2.41
CA VAL A 749 10.70 2.68 3.21
C VAL A 749 10.05 2.66 4.59
N TYR A 750 10.84 3.03 5.61
CA TYR A 750 10.43 3.23 7.01
C TYR A 750 10.50 4.73 7.36
N PRO A 751 9.94 5.19 8.49
CA PRO A 751 10.00 6.60 8.86
C PRO A 751 11.45 7.11 8.91
N GLY A 752 11.72 8.26 8.26
CA GLY A 752 13.04 8.86 8.08
C GLY A 752 13.82 8.36 6.85
N ASN A 753 13.40 7.25 6.23
CA ASN A 753 14.13 6.68 5.11
C ASN A 753 14.05 7.60 3.89
N THR A 754 15.21 8.01 3.38
CA THR A 754 15.34 8.73 2.12
C THR A 754 16.16 7.90 1.15
N VAL A 755 15.49 7.36 0.12
CA VAL A 755 16.16 6.58 -0.93
C VAL A 755 16.62 7.52 -2.04
N VAL A 756 17.85 7.38 -2.52
CA VAL A 756 18.34 8.13 -3.68
C VAL A 756 18.32 7.26 -4.92
N MET A 757 17.61 7.70 -5.95
CA MET A 757 17.51 7.06 -7.26
C MET A 757 18.25 7.92 -8.29
N LYS A 758 19.23 7.34 -8.98
CA LYS A 758 20.06 8.01 -9.99
C LYS A 758 19.89 7.31 -11.35
N PRO A 759 18.80 7.59 -12.09
CA PRO A 759 18.65 7.05 -13.43
C PRO A 759 19.72 7.63 -14.36
N GLN A 760 20.24 6.81 -15.27
CA GLN A 760 21.10 7.32 -16.35
C GLN A 760 20.22 7.96 -17.42
N VAL A 761 20.26 9.28 -17.55
CA VAL A 761 19.45 10.03 -18.51
C VAL A 761 20.37 10.63 -19.56
N LYS A 762 20.17 10.27 -20.83
CA LYS A 762 20.88 10.85 -21.98
C LYS A 762 19.88 11.58 -22.86
N LYS A 763 20.25 12.77 -23.33
CA LYS A 763 19.37 13.58 -24.18
C LYS A 763 19.58 13.20 -25.63
N ILE A 764 18.55 12.68 -26.28
CA ILE A 764 18.65 12.13 -27.63
C ILE A 764 17.84 12.93 -28.64
N VAL A 765 18.25 12.86 -29.90
CA VAL A 765 17.48 13.29 -31.07
C VAL A 765 17.40 12.13 -32.04
N THR A 766 16.20 11.80 -32.49
CA THR A 766 15.99 10.79 -33.53
C THR A 766 16.34 11.38 -34.89
N LEU A 767 17.37 10.85 -35.52
CA LEU A 767 17.81 11.27 -36.84
C LEU A 767 17.24 10.36 -37.91
N PHE A 768 16.76 11.00 -38.97
CA PHE A 768 16.28 10.34 -40.18
C PHE A 768 17.10 10.87 -41.34
N GLY A 769 17.59 9.99 -42.21
CA GLY A 769 18.37 10.41 -43.37
C GLY A 769 18.46 9.32 -44.42
N ARG A 770 19.13 9.64 -45.52
CA ARG A 770 19.46 8.69 -46.58
C ARG A 770 20.96 8.71 -46.84
N LEU A 771 21.60 7.55 -46.71
CA LEU A 771 23.00 7.38 -47.02
C LEU A 771 23.17 7.24 -48.53
N VAL A 772 24.01 8.08 -49.14
CA VAL A 772 24.28 8.09 -50.58
C VAL A 772 25.79 8.06 -50.87
N ASP A 773 26.16 7.57 -52.04
CA ASP A 773 27.53 7.62 -52.57
C ASP A 773 27.88 9.01 -53.11
N ALA A 774 29.13 9.19 -53.57
CA ALA A 774 29.61 10.45 -54.15
C ALA A 774 28.83 10.90 -55.42
N ASN A 775 28.05 10.00 -56.03
CA ASN A 775 27.24 10.26 -57.22
C ASN A 775 25.74 10.45 -56.86
N GLY A 776 25.38 10.38 -55.58
CA GLY A 776 23.99 10.49 -55.11
C GLY A 776 23.18 9.19 -55.17
N ASN A 777 23.79 8.04 -55.45
CA ASN A 777 23.09 6.75 -55.42
C ASN A 777 22.96 6.23 -53.98
N PRO A 778 21.81 5.64 -53.61
CA PRO A 778 21.60 5.14 -52.25
C PRO A 778 22.50 3.96 -51.89
N ILE A 779 23.00 3.95 -50.65
CA ILE A 779 23.83 2.87 -50.10
C ILE A 779 23.01 2.06 -49.08
N GLY A 780 22.60 0.85 -49.47
CA GLY A 780 21.81 -0.04 -48.62
C GLY A 780 22.61 -1.02 -47.76
N ALA A 781 21.94 -1.64 -46.80
CA ALA A 781 22.45 -2.69 -45.90
C ALA A 781 23.71 -2.32 -45.10
N THR A 782 23.99 -1.02 -44.98
CA THR A 782 25.20 -0.48 -44.35
C THR A 782 24.96 -0.22 -42.88
N GLN A 783 25.91 -0.62 -42.04
CA GLN A 783 25.80 -0.50 -40.59
C GLN A 783 26.22 0.91 -40.16
N ILE A 784 25.34 1.58 -39.41
CA ILE A 784 25.60 2.89 -38.80
C ILE A 784 25.54 2.71 -37.29
N LYS A 785 26.60 3.14 -36.60
CA LYS A 785 26.75 3.07 -35.15
C LYS A 785 26.93 4.47 -34.58
N ASN A 786 26.49 4.67 -33.35
CA ASN A 786 26.95 5.76 -32.51
C ASN A 786 27.14 5.27 -31.08
N HIS A 787 27.24 6.18 -30.11
CA HIS A 787 27.48 5.78 -28.73
C HIS A 787 26.23 5.29 -27.96
N VAL A 788 25.02 5.46 -28.52
CA VAL A 788 23.73 5.07 -27.89
C VAL A 788 23.02 3.94 -28.63
N GLY A 789 23.30 3.72 -29.91
CA GLY A 789 22.53 2.84 -30.76
C GLY A 789 23.27 2.34 -32.01
N LEU A 790 22.63 1.38 -32.66
CA LEU A 790 23.08 0.74 -33.89
C LEU A 790 21.89 0.59 -34.84
N THR A 791 22.06 0.99 -36.09
CA THR A 791 21.06 0.81 -37.14
C THR A 791 21.69 0.29 -38.43
N ARG A 792 20.84 -0.05 -39.40
CA ARG A 792 21.25 -0.47 -40.74
C ARG A 792 20.43 0.27 -41.78
N THR A 793 21.07 0.72 -42.85
CA THR A 793 20.35 1.37 -43.95
C THR A 793 19.45 0.38 -44.69
N GLU A 794 18.25 0.82 -45.06
CA GLU A 794 17.35 0.10 -45.97
C GLU A 794 17.94 0.01 -47.38
N ASN A 795 17.33 -0.79 -48.26
CA ASN A 795 17.82 -0.97 -49.64
C ASN A 795 17.89 0.35 -50.45
N ASP A 796 17.10 1.36 -50.09
CA ASP A 796 17.11 2.68 -50.70
C ASP A 796 17.89 3.73 -49.87
N GLY A 797 18.77 3.26 -48.98
CA GLY A 797 19.71 4.07 -48.22
C GLY A 797 19.12 4.76 -46.99
N ARG A 798 17.80 4.69 -46.76
CA ARG A 798 17.18 5.32 -45.59
C ARG A 798 17.64 4.69 -44.28
N PHE A 799 17.78 5.49 -43.23
CA PHE A 799 18.03 5.02 -41.87
C PHE A 799 17.32 5.88 -40.83
N VAL A 800 17.13 5.28 -39.66
CA VAL A 800 16.68 5.96 -38.44
C VAL A 800 17.61 5.56 -37.31
N ILE A 801 18.13 6.54 -36.56
CA ILE A 801 19.01 6.31 -35.41
C ILE A 801 18.82 7.41 -34.36
N ASP A 802 18.73 7.03 -33.09
CA ASP A 802 18.75 7.99 -31.98
C ASP A 802 20.20 8.38 -31.68
N VAL A 803 20.48 9.67 -31.52
CA VAL A 803 21.82 10.22 -31.25
C VAL A 803 21.80 11.08 -30.01
N ASP A 804 22.76 10.87 -29.10
CA ASP A 804 22.95 11.75 -27.95
C ASP A 804 23.50 13.11 -28.40
N LYS A 805 22.88 14.17 -27.90
CA LYS A 805 23.30 15.53 -28.17
C LYS A 805 24.71 15.85 -27.69
N ASN A 806 25.17 15.22 -26.62
CA ASN A 806 26.49 15.49 -26.05
C ASN A 806 27.62 14.82 -26.85
N ASN A 807 27.30 13.82 -27.66
CA ASN A 807 28.26 13.07 -28.49
C ASN A 807 27.66 12.79 -29.89
N PRO A 808 27.50 13.83 -30.73
CA PRO A 808 26.74 13.74 -31.97
C PRO A 808 27.59 13.21 -33.14
N VAL A 809 28.10 11.98 -33.03
CA VAL A 809 28.93 11.34 -34.06
C VAL A 809 28.27 10.06 -34.56
N LEU A 810 28.22 9.90 -35.88
CA LEU A 810 27.83 8.67 -36.56
C LEU A 810 29.05 7.97 -37.15
N SER A 811 29.28 6.72 -36.79
CA SER A 811 30.30 5.84 -37.35
C SER A 811 29.65 4.91 -38.38
N ILE A 812 29.98 5.08 -39.65
CA ILE A 812 29.41 4.36 -40.79
C ILE A 812 30.42 3.33 -41.29
N ALA A 813 30.05 2.06 -41.28
CA ALA A 813 30.91 0.99 -41.79
C ALA A 813 30.99 1.02 -43.32
N THR A 814 32.18 0.85 -43.88
CA THR A 814 32.38 0.84 -45.34
C THR A 814 32.72 -0.57 -45.83
N PRO A 815 32.63 -0.84 -47.15
CA PRO A 815 32.91 -2.17 -47.70
C PRO A 815 34.37 -2.64 -47.56
N ASP A 816 35.30 -1.74 -47.26
CA ASP A 816 36.74 -1.98 -47.12
C ASP A 816 37.20 -2.07 -45.65
N ASP A 817 36.26 -2.33 -44.72
CA ASP A 817 36.48 -2.38 -43.26
C ASP A 817 37.01 -1.07 -42.64
N SER A 818 36.95 0.05 -43.37
CA SER A 818 37.17 1.38 -42.79
C SER A 818 35.88 1.92 -42.14
N VAL A 819 36.02 2.97 -41.32
CA VAL A 819 34.89 3.61 -40.64
C VAL A 819 34.87 5.08 -41.02
N CYS A 820 33.75 5.56 -41.55
CA CYS A 820 33.54 6.98 -41.77
C CYS A 820 32.85 7.60 -40.55
N GLU A 821 33.44 8.63 -39.96
CA GLU A 821 32.84 9.37 -38.84
C GLU A 821 32.25 10.70 -39.30
N VAL A 822 30.94 10.85 -39.14
CA VAL A 822 30.22 12.08 -39.45
C VAL A 822 29.83 12.75 -38.14
N ARG A 823 30.40 13.93 -37.88
CA ARG A 823 30.05 14.78 -36.74
C ARG A 823 28.91 15.71 -37.12
N LEU A 824 27.86 15.72 -36.31
CA LEU A 824 26.61 16.41 -36.59
C LEU A 824 26.43 17.62 -35.66
N ASP A 825 25.84 18.69 -36.20
CA ASP A 825 25.36 19.81 -35.39
C ASP A 825 23.87 19.62 -35.10
N ILE A 826 23.55 19.13 -33.90
CA ILE A 826 22.18 18.79 -33.47
C ILE A 826 21.81 19.42 -32.12
N GLU A 827 22.62 20.34 -31.60
CA GLU A 827 22.46 20.86 -30.23
C GLU A 827 21.11 21.58 -30.07
N SER A 828 20.69 22.33 -31.10
CA SER A 828 19.46 23.11 -31.13
C SER A 828 18.19 22.30 -31.47
N ASN A 829 18.32 21.10 -32.03
CA ASN A 829 17.21 20.31 -32.55
C ASN A 829 16.47 19.54 -31.45
N ARG A 830 15.15 19.39 -31.53
CA ARG A 830 14.35 18.69 -30.51
C ARG A 830 13.55 17.55 -31.13
N GLY A 831 13.44 16.43 -30.41
CA GLY A 831 12.68 15.26 -30.84
C GLY A 831 13.32 14.55 -32.03
N ALA A 832 13.09 15.04 -33.24
CA ALA A 832 13.53 14.43 -34.49
C ALA A 832 14.14 15.43 -35.47
N LEU A 833 15.11 14.99 -36.26
CA LEU A 833 15.74 15.77 -37.33
C LEU A 833 15.88 14.95 -38.61
N TRP A 834 15.44 15.52 -39.74
CA TRP A 834 15.73 14.99 -41.07
C TRP A 834 17.05 15.58 -41.59
N LEU A 835 18.06 14.73 -41.75
CA LEU A 835 19.39 15.09 -42.24
C LEU A 835 19.45 15.28 -43.76
N GLY A 836 18.48 14.75 -44.51
CA GLY A 836 18.57 14.66 -45.96
C GLY A 836 19.50 13.57 -46.43
N ASP A 837 20.17 13.83 -47.55
CA ASP A 837 21.18 12.94 -48.11
C ASP A 837 22.52 13.21 -47.41
N ILE A 838 23.09 12.16 -46.82
CA ILE A 838 24.43 12.20 -46.22
C ILE A 838 25.38 11.33 -47.04
N SER A 839 26.58 11.83 -47.29
CA SER A 839 27.65 11.10 -47.96
C SER A 839 28.94 11.20 -47.15
N CYS A 840 29.77 10.16 -47.25
CA CYS A 840 31.09 10.11 -46.62
C CYS A 840 32.17 10.55 -47.60
N ASN A 841 32.90 11.63 -47.27
CA ASN A 841 34.00 12.12 -48.09
C ASN A 841 35.33 11.56 -47.59
N LYS A 842 36.35 11.48 -48.47
CA LYS A 842 37.67 10.88 -48.14
C LYS A 842 38.36 11.45 -46.90
N GLY A 843 37.97 12.65 -46.43
CA GLY A 843 38.49 13.26 -45.21
C GLY A 843 37.93 12.71 -43.90
N ASP A 844 36.83 11.96 -43.97
CA ASP A 844 36.04 11.51 -42.81
C ASP A 844 36.35 10.05 -42.39
N PHE A 845 37.28 9.40 -43.07
CA PHE A 845 37.60 7.97 -42.88
C PHE A 845 38.68 7.76 -41.80
N VAL A 846 38.38 6.88 -40.86
CA VAL A 846 39.27 6.39 -39.79
C VAL A 846 39.52 4.89 -40.00
N TRP A 847 40.78 4.47 -39.98
CA TRP A 847 41.17 3.07 -40.14
C TRP A 847 41.18 2.34 -38.80
N GLN A 848 40.55 1.16 -38.74
CA GLN A 848 40.54 0.33 -37.54
C GLN A 848 41.73 -0.64 -37.56
N GLU A 849 42.75 -0.46 -36.70
CA GLU A 849 43.78 -1.48 -36.48
C GLU A 849 43.30 -2.55 -35.49
N ALA A 850 43.76 -3.79 -35.70
CA ALA A 850 43.27 -5.00 -35.03
C ALA A 850 43.46 -5.06 -33.49
N LYS A 851 43.95 -4.01 -32.82
CA LYS A 851 43.96 -3.86 -31.36
C LYS A 851 43.94 -2.39 -30.93
N GLY A 852 42.78 -1.90 -30.46
CA GLY A 852 42.66 -0.77 -29.54
C GLY A 852 42.99 0.61 -30.10
N THR A 853 41.98 1.48 -30.13
CA THR A 853 42.03 2.90 -30.50
C THR A 853 43.09 3.69 -29.74
N LEU A 854 43.95 4.41 -30.46
CA LEU A 854 44.72 5.58 -29.99
C LEU A 854 44.14 6.85 -30.63
N GLU A 855 43.93 7.87 -29.80
CA GLU A 855 43.51 9.21 -30.18
C GLU A 855 44.52 9.88 -31.13
N ARG A 856 44.01 10.79 -31.96
CA ARG A 856 44.81 11.71 -32.78
C ARG A 856 45.22 12.88 -31.89
N ASP A 857 46.44 12.83 -31.36
CA ASP A 857 47.18 14.03 -30.96
C ASP A 857 47.45 14.83 -32.23
N ASP A 858 46.72 15.92 -32.48
CA ASP A 858 47.13 17.06 -33.30
C ASP A 858 46.04 18.16 -33.27
N GLU A 859 45.94 18.89 -32.15
CA GLU A 859 45.54 20.32 -32.15
C GLU A 859 45.91 21.00 -30.82
N LYS A 860 47.22 21.01 -30.51
CA LYS A 860 47.82 21.99 -29.61
C LYS A 860 48.55 23.02 -30.45
N ASP A 861 47.84 24.10 -30.77
CA ASP A 861 48.32 25.48 -30.91
C ASP A 861 47.46 26.21 -31.96
N ILE A 862 46.49 27.00 -31.48
CA ILE A 862 46.23 28.40 -31.88
C ILE A 862 45.39 29.06 -30.76
N ARG A 863 46.14 29.73 -29.87
CA ARG A 863 45.90 31.01 -29.19
C ARG A 863 44.61 31.29 -28.37
N SER A 864 44.90 31.64 -27.11
CA SER A 864 44.37 32.74 -26.27
C SER A 864 42.90 32.72 -25.86
#